data_AF-Q7NIK1-F1
#
_entry.id   AF-Q7NIK1-F1
#
_cell.length_a   1.000
_cell.length_b   1.000
_cell.length_c   1.000
_cell.angle_alpha   90.00
_cell.angle_beta   90.00
_cell.angle_gamma   90.00
#
_symmetry.space_group_name_H-M   'P 1'
#
loop_
_entity.id
_entity.type
_entity.pdbx_description
1 polymer ?
#
loop_
_entity_poly.entity_id
_entity_poly.type
_entity_poly.pdbx_seq_one_letter_code
_entity_poly.pdbx_strand_id
1 'polypeptide(L)'
;MTSNILPDAITPREPRGDMTTEPKPDKPSLRLHYLDGLRGLTALYILFFHLWCDLSFKPQLRLAGEPMPTWLQAATAWAGYGLFSVGIFMVLSGYCLMLPVVRSDGRLRGGVTGYLKRRAWRILPPYFAALGLSLLVIALVGAGSGQSLGYMWDKAMNGFTWEGVLAHLLLVHNWSEAQASTISAPLWSVATEWQIYFLFPALLLPLWRRIGIAAAVAVGFGVGLAPVVLFDGWLAWAAPWYVGFFALGMAAAVWEFAPGRGLVKLTTSQLKLTSGSLWLLIVLAATARSFGLLAVPQPVFHLLIALATPCLLMYCTRLSLEGRGGTSVVMRLLESPPVLALGAFSYSLYLVHAPLQGVSWLLVDKLPVTADVQLLLFAPLTVVLSLLCARGFYLWAERPFVQMQSSTKVKRMDQHSDVPFQTRVQEVAAGAAVGWIPAVAFGAQVRRAVYRKLLARVGDGTAISTSVEFLNARRIELGKRVRIDSNVRLDARGHNNRIVIADEATLASGVVLQTLQGGSIEVGEQAYIGPYSCLSGPGTLSIGRDCLIAAHAEICGAPRLEADPAQPGTTAPGIVIEDDCWIGHDVTIVAGVRIGRGSIVGAGAVVTGDIPAYAIAAGAPARVLGSYRTDTPEVAVQVAGSSGASPWRRIEAELDRTLILLESLDRDFGSLLIPVVRVKLLHNALKFIHRALGVETVTVLLAAAEKNALQVHASVGLEQEVAEGICIRNGRGIAGRIAASRQPLVVDDLSRMEIESPILRDRGLQHLAGVPLLSDGRVIGVFHIGSIARRFDMHDCRQMVTISRRLARLVESSVPLTVDLAVPRPRTQSPAFRCPALQS
;
A
#
# COMPACT_ATOMS: atom_id res chain seq x y z
N MET A 1 -53.93 -20.10 42.59
CA MET A 1 -54.59 -18.85 43.02
C MET A 1 -53.90 -18.44 44.29
N THR A 2 -53.22 -17.31 44.48
CA THR A 2 -53.13 -15.98 43.84
C THR A 2 -51.94 -15.34 44.59
N SER A 3 -50.84 -14.99 43.94
CA SER A 3 -50.53 -13.71 43.27
C SER A 3 -49.39 -13.00 44.00
N ASN A 4 -48.27 -12.89 43.28
CA ASN A 4 -47.13 -12.00 43.50
C ASN A 4 -47.54 -10.55 43.80
N ILE A 5 -46.68 -9.81 44.52
CA ILE A 5 -46.01 -8.56 44.10
C ILE A 5 -44.84 -8.29 45.09
N LEU A 6 -43.72 -7.78 44.54
CA LEU A 6 -42.33 -7.67 45.07
C LEU A 6 -42.13 -7.04 46.47
N PRO A 7 -40.93 -7.24 47.08
CA PRO A 7 -40.28 -6.25 47.94
C PRO A 7 -39.05 -5.58 47.29
N ASP A 8 -38.89 -4.31 47.68
CA ASP A 8 -37.87 -3.34 47.30
C ASP A 8 -36.46 -3.58 47.87
N ALA A 9 -35.50 -3.03 47.11
CA ALA A 9 -34.27 -2.35 47.52
C ALA A 9 -33.24 -3.10 48.39
N ILE A 10 -32.23 -3.66 47.73
CA ILE A 10 -30.88 -3.87 48.29
C ILE A 10 -29.93 -2.83 47.66
N THR A 11 -29.38 -1.97 48.50
CA THR A 11 -28.35 -0.97 48.17
C THR A 11 -27.11 -1.60 47.53
N PRO A 12 -26.48 -1.00 46.50
CA PRO A 12 -25.30 -1.59 45.87
C PRO A 12 -24.07 -1.50 46.77
N ARG A 13 -23.42 -2.64 47.01
CA ARG A 13 -22.06 -2.72 47.54
C ARG A 13 -21.10 -1.94 46.63
N GLU A 14 -20.23 -1.14 47.23
CA GLU A 14 -19.09 -0.50 46.54
C GLU A 14 -18.25 -1.55 45.79
N PRO A 15 -17.91 -1.34 44.51
CA PRO A 15 -16.97 -2.22 43.84
C PRO A 15 -15.55 -1.86 44.28
N ARG A 16 -14.92 -2.81 44.96
CA ARG A 16 -13.48 -2.90 45.20
C ARG A 16 -12.71 -2.60 43.91
N GLY A 17 -11.61 -1.85 44.04
CA GLY A 17 -10.76 -1.43 42.94
C GLY A 17 -10.33 -2.57 42.04
N ASP A 18 -10.70 -2.45 40.76
CA ASP A 18 -10.27 -3.33 39.68
C ASP A 18 -8.83 -2.98 39.27
N MET A 19 -7.88 -3.77 39.77
CA MET A 19 -6.57 -3.93 39.15
C MET A 19 -6.66 -5.03 38.08
N THR A 20 -7.18 -4.71 36.89
CA THR A 20 -6.99 -5.48 35.63
C THR A 20 -7.70 -4.79 34.45
N THR A 21 -7.31 -3.56 34.08
CA THR A 21 -7.64 -3.08 32.72
C THR A 21 -6.64 -3.67 31.74
N GLU A 22 -6.92 -4.85 31.21
CA GLU A 22 -6.22 -5.35 30.02
C GLU A 22 -6.27 -4.29 28.90
N PRO A 23 -5.15 -3.99 28.24
CA PRO A 23 -5.13 -3.04 27.14
C PRO A 23 -5.91 -3.62 25.96
N LYS A 24 -7.01 -2.96 25.63
CA LYS A 24 -7.81 -3.20 24.42
C LYS A 24 -6.87 -3.32 23.19
N PRO A 25 -7.04 -4.32 22.30
CA PRO A 25 -6.14 -4.54 21.17
C PRO A 25 -6.03 -3.29 20.30
N ASP A 26 -4.79 -2.88 19.99
CA ASP A 26 -4.47 -1.73 19.14
C ASP A 26 -5.13 -1.93 17.76
N LYS A 27 -6.04 -1.04 17.37
CA LYS A 27 -6.66 -1.03 16.02
C LYS A 27 -5.56 -0.99 14.94
N PRO A 28 -5.74 -1.67 13.78
CA PRO A 28 -4.72 -1.73 12.72
C PRO A 28 -4.25 -0.35 12.27
N SER A 29 -2.98 -0.21 11.86
CA SER A 29 -2.41 1.07 11.48
C SER A 29 -2.98 1.57 10.15
N LEU A 30 -3.73 2.67 10.18
CA LEU A 30 -4.21 3.34 8.97
C LEU A 30 -3.07 4.13 8.32
N ARG A 31 -2.71 3.77 7.09
CA ARG A 31 -1.81 4.55 6.25
C ARG A 31 -2.62 5.35 5.22
N LEU A 32 -2.47 6.66 5.26
CA LEU A 32 -3.08 7.60 4.31
C LEU A 32 -1.97 8.16 3.42
N HIS A 33 -1.75 7.56 2.26
CA HIS A 33 -0.62 7.89 1.37
C HIS A 33 -0.67 9.31 0.83
N TYR A 34 -1.87 9.83 0.54
CA TYR A 34 -2.04 11.20 0.06
C TYR A 34 -1.46 12.27 1.01
N LEU A 35 -1.34 11.99 2.33
CA LEU A 35 -0.73 12.92 3.29
C LEU A 35 0.74 13.17 3.00
N ASP A 36 1.48 12.13 2.62
CA ASP A 36 2.89 12.26 2.25
C ASP A 36 3.04 13.07 0.96
N GLY A 37 2.18 12.80 -0.02
CA GLY A 37 2.16 13.56 -1.28
C GLY A 37 1.84 15.04 -1.08
N LEU A 38 0.84 15.35 -0.25
CA LEU A 38 0.47 16.74 0.07
C LEU A 38 1.61 17.47 0.79
N ARG A 39 2.31 16.81 1.73
CA ARG A 39 3.52 17.37 2.36
C ARG A 39 4.62 17.63 1.33
N GLY A 40 4.84 16.71 0.40
CA GLY A 40 5.82 16.84 -0.68
C GLY A 40 5.58 18.07 -1.54
N LEU A 41 4.37 18.20 -2.09
CA LEU A 41 3.99 19.35 -2.92
C LEU A 41 4.08 20.67 -2.15
N THR A 42 3.68 20.66 -0.87
CA THR A 42 3.74 21.84 -0.01
C THR A 42 5.19 22.29 0.23
N ALA A 43 6.12 21.36 0.48
CA ALA A 43 7.55 21.69 0.63
C ALA A 43 8.17 22.23 -0.66
N LEU A 44 7.85 21.62 -1.81
CA LEU A 44 8.32 22.10 -3.11
C LEU A 44 7.77 23.50 -3.44
N TYR A 45 6.51 23.77 -3.08
CA TYR A 45 5.93 25.08 -3.32
C TYR A 45 6.59 26.18 -2.47
N ILE A 46 7.02 25.87 -1.25
CA ILE A 46 7.80 26.79 -0.41
C ILE A 46 9.16 27.10 -1.03
N LEU A 47 9.82 26.11 -1.66
CA LEU A 47 11.04 26.36 -2.42
C LEU A 47 10.78 27.36 -3.56
N PHE A 48 9.70 27.18 -4.33
CA PHE A 48 9.34 28.15 -5.39
C PHE A 48 9.03 29.54 -4.84
N PHE A 49 8.40 29.64 -3.67
CA PHE A 49 8.13 30.92 -3.02
C PHE A 49 9.41 31.65 -2.61
N HIS A 50 10.37 30.98 -1.97
CA HIS A 50 11.64 31.61 -1.59
C HIS A 50 12.46 32.01 -2.82
N LEU A 51 12.41 31.19 -3.88
CA LEU A 51 12.99 31.56 -5.16
C LEU A 51 12.31 32.81 -5.75
N TRP A 52 10.99 32.87 -5.71
CA TRP A 52 10.22 34.03 -6.19
C TRP A 52 10.46 35.29 -5.36
N CYS A 53 10.61 35.18 -4.04
CA CYS A 53 10.96 36.30 -3.17
C CYS A 53 12.31 36.90 -3.57
N ASP A 54 13.32 36.05 -3.78
CA ASP A 54 14.62 36.49 -4.27
C ASP A 54 14.48 37.11 -5.67
N LEU A 55 13.76 36.47 -6.59
CA LEU A 55 13.56 37.02 -7.93
C LEU A 55 12.78 38.34 -7.95
N SER A 56 11.85 38.58 -7.03
CA SER A 56 10.85 39.66 -7.10
C SER A 56 11.26 40.94 -6.37
N PHE A 57 11.87 40.83 -5.19
CA PHE A 57 12.10 41.96 -4.27
C PHE A 57 13.52 42.53 -4.32
N LYS A 58 14.36 42.07 -5.27
CA LYS A 58 15.81 42.30 -5.25
C LYS A 58 16.38 42.74 -6.61
N PRO A 59 16.59 44.06 -6.81
CA PRO A 59 17.10 44.63 -8.08
C PRO A 59 18.49 44.13 -8.48
N GLN A 60 19.31 43.72 -7.51
CA GLN A 60 20.71 43.28 -7.67
C GLN A 60 20.85 42.01 -8.54
N LEU A 61 19.81 41.19 -8.62
CA LEU A 61 19.76 39.96 -9.43
C LEU A 61 19.33 40.24 -10.89
N ARG A 62 19.07 41.50 -11.25
CA ARG A 62 18.58 41.93 -12.56
C ARG A 62 19.53 42.96 -13.14
N LEU A 63 19.67 42.94 -14.48
CA LEU A 63 20.53 43.86 -15.22
C LEU A 63 20.22 45.31 -14.79
N ALA A 64 21.24 46.03 -14.29
CA ALA A 64 21.20 47.45 -13.93
C ALA A 64 20.19 47.88 -12.83
N GLY A 65 19.61 46.95 -12.06
CA GLY A 65 18.61 47.31 -11.03
C GLY A 65 17.19 47.53 -11.58
N GLU A 66 16.93 47.12 -12.82
CA GLU A 66 15.63 47.22 -13.46
C GLU A 66 14.58 46.29 -12.80
N PRO A 67 13.28 46.66 -12.80
CA PRO A 67 12.22 45.80 -12.32
C PRO A 67 12.09 44.52 -13.15
N MET A 68 11.38 43.52 -12.61
CA MET A 68 11.17 42.23 -13.28
C MET A 68 10.44 42.51 -14.59
N PRO A 69 10.82 41.85 -15.69
CA PRO A 69 9.99 41.91 -16.89
C PRO A 69 8.55 41.50 -16.54
N THR A 70 7.57 42.31 -16.95
CA THR A 70 6.16 42.12 -16.56
C THR A 70 5.64 40.72 -16.91
N TRP A 71 6.11 40.16 -18.03
CA TRP A 71 5.76 38.80 -18.44
C TRP A 71 6.28 37.73 -17.47
N LEU A 72 7.49 37.90 -16.94
CA LEU A 72 8.11 36.98 -16.00
C LEU A 72 7.49 37.15 -14.61
N GLN A 73 7.18 38.39 -14.22
CA GLN A 73 6.43 38.67 -12.99
C GLN A 73 5.05 38.00 -13.04
N ALA A 74 4.33 38.12 -14.16
CA ALA A 74 3.05 37.44 -14.36
C ALA A 74 3.20 35.90 -14.37
N ALA A 75 4.22 35.38 -15.07
CA ALA A 75 4.48 33.93 -15.15
C ALA A 75 4.86 33.29 -13.81
N THR A 76 5.35 34.08 -12.86
CA THR A 76 5.81 33.60 -11.54
C THR A 76 4.97 34.11 -10.37
N ALA A 77 3.97 34.97 -10.60
CA ALA A 77 3.10 35.54 -9.56
C ALA A 77 2.41 34.47 -8.69
N TRP A 78 2.11 33.29 -9.27
CA TRP A 78 1.57 32.16 -8.54
C TRP A 78 2.49 31.67 -7.41
N ALA A 79 3.82 31.84 -7.54
CA ALA A 79 4.78 31.44 -6.52
C ALA A 79 4.70 32.32 -5.26
N GLY A 80 4.23 33.57 -5.38
CA GLY A 80 4.09 34.51 -4.27
C GLY A 80 3.09 34.09 -3.18
N TYR A 81 2.22 33.11 -3.46
CA TYR A 81 1.28 32.55 -2.49
C TYR A 81 1.88 31.38 -1.68
N GLY A 82 3.16 31.01 -1.85
CA GLY A 82 3.73 29.88 -1.08
C GLY A 82 3.90 30.13 0.42
N LEU A 83 3.76 31.37 0.92
CA LEU A 83 3.69 31.61 2.38
C LEU A 83 2.52 30.85 3.03
N PHE A 84 1.41 30.66 2.31
CA PHE A 84 0.25 29.92 2.82
C PHE A 84 0.54 28.43 3.07
N SER A 85 1.58 27.88 2.43
CA SER A 85 2.03 26.50 2.63
C SER A 85 2.46 26.20 4.07
N VAL A 86 2.95 27.20 4.82
CA VAL A 86 3.23 27.05 6.25
C VAL A 86 1.92 26.77 7.01
N GLY A 87 0.85 27.46 6.68
CA GLY A 87 -0.49 27.19 7.23
C GLY A 87 -0.99 25.79 6.90
N ILE A 88 -0.76 25.31 5.68
CA ILE A 88 -1.08 23.93 5.26
C ILE A 88 -0.34 22.92 6.13
N PHE A 89 0.97 23.11 6.39
CA PHE A 89 1.75 22.26 7.28
C PHE A 89 1.21 22.23 8.71
N MET A 90 0.79 23.38 9.25
CA MET A 90 0.23 23.46 10.61
C MET A 90 -1.09 22.69 10.73
N VAL A 91 -1.99 22.82 9.74
CA VAL A 91 -3.22 22.02 9.68
C VAL A 91 -2.89 20.52 9.54
N LEU A 92 -1.95 20.16 8.66
CA LEU A 92 -1.51 18.77 8.47
C LEU A 92 -0.95 18.15 9.75
N SER A 93 -0.12 18.90 10.50
CA SER A 93 0.43 18.44 11.77
C SER A 93 -0.68 18.24 12.81
N GLY A 94 -1.65 19.14 12.91
CA GLY A 94 -2.82 18.97 13.76
C GLY A 94 -3.62 17.71 13.43
N TYR A 95 -3.87 17.48 12.14
CA TYR A 95 -4.58 16.30 11.65
C TYR A 95 -3.85 14.99 11.96
N CYS A 96 -2.56 14.92 11.59
CA CYS A 96 -1.74 13.72 11.74
C CYS A 96 -1.48 13.34 13.20
N LEU A 97 -1.39 14.32 14.11
CA LEU A 97 -1.21 14.07 15.54
C LEU A 97 -2.49 13.71 16.25
N MET A 98 -3.62 14.23 15.79
CA MET A 98 -4.93 13.93 16.35
C MET A 98 -5.46 12.56 15.92
N LEU A 99 -5.13 12.12 14.70
CA LEU A 99 -5.54 10.83 14.15
C LEU A 99 -5.30 9.62 15.08
N PRO A 100 -4.09 9.35 15.60
CA PRO A 100 -3.86 8.24 16.53
C PRO A 100 -4.57 8.43 17.87
N VAL A 101 -4.78 9.67 18.31
CA VAL A 101 -5.44 10.00 19.59
C VAL A 101 -6.93 9.68 19.52
N VAL A 102 -7.60 10.11 18.45
CA VAL A 102 -9.02 9.82 18.22
C VAL A 102 -9.27 8.32 18.10
N ARG A 103 -8.33 7.59 17.48
CA ARG A 103 -8.40 6.13 17.36
C ARG A 103 -8.13 5.37 18.66
N SER A 104 -7.50 6.01 19.65
CA SER A 104 -7.10 5.42 20.94
C SER A 104 -7.94 5.96 22.11
N ASP A 105 -9.24 6.13 21.89
CA ASP A 105 -10.21 6.66 22.88
C ASP A 105 -9.79 8.00 23.52
N GLY A 106 -9.05 8.81 22.77
CA GLY A 106 -8.57 10.12 23.21
C GLY A 106 -7.27 10.09 24.01
N ARG A 107 -6.58 8.95 24.15
CA ARG A 107 -5.31 8.81 24.90
C ARG A 107 -4.08 9.04 24.01
N LEU A 108 -3.04 9.64 24.60
CA LEU A 108 -1.72 9.74 23.96
C LEU A 108 -0.92 8.48 24.23
N ARG A 109 -0.40 7.86 23.16
CA ARG A 109 0.46 6.68 23.27
C ARG A 109 1.71 6.99 24.10
N GLY A 110 1.91 6.28 25.21
CA GLY A 110 3.04 6.51 26.12
C GLY A 110 2.96 7.84 26.89
N GLY A 111 1.76 8.43 27.03
CA GLY A 111 1.55 9.67 27.75
C GLY A 111 2.14 10.92 27.06
N VAL A 112 2.13 12.05 27.77
CA VAL A 112 2.66 13.33 27.29
C VAL A 112 4.17 13.25 27.06
N THR A 113 4.91 12.64 28.01
CA THR A 113 6.36 12.47 27.93
C THR A 113 6.77 11.60 26.74
N GLY A 114 6.10 10.46 26.54
CA GLY A 114 6.34 9.59 25.38
C GLY A 114 6.00 10.28 24.05
N TYR A 115 4.94 11.09 24.02
CA TYR A 115 4.62 11.92 22.86
C TYR A 115 5.72 12.94 22.54
N LEU A 116 6.13 13.75 23.53
CA LEU A 116 7.16 14.77 23.35
C LEU A 116 8.49 14.15 22.93
N LYS A 117 8.90 13.03 23.54
CA LYS A 117 10.11 12.30 23.16
C LYS A 117 10.08 11.87 21.69
N ARG A 118 8.95 11.36 21.19
CA ARG A 118 8.83 10.95 19.78
C ARG A 118 8.87 12.15 18.82
N ARG A 119 8.35 13.32 19.23
CA ARG A 119 8.41 14.55 18.42
C ARG A 119 9.83 15.09 18.40
N ALA A 120 10.45 15.23 19.58
CA ALA A 120 11.85 15.63 19.73
C ALA A 120 12.78 14.80 18.86
N TRP A 121 12.67 13.47 18.95
CA TRP A 121 13.51 12.55 18.20
C TRP A 121 13.30 12.59 16.69
N ARG A 122 12.11 12.99 16.22
CA ARG A 122 11.81 13.08 14.80
C ARG A 122 12.34 14.38 14.18
N ILE A 123 12.40 15.47 14.96
CA ILE A 123 12.53 16.84 14.43
C ILE A 123 13.88 17.45 14.80
N LEU A 124 14.32 17.30 16.04
CA LEU A 124 15.52 17.99 16.52
C LEU A 124 16.82 17.50 15.86
N PRO A 125 17.10 16.20 15.69
CA PRO A 125 18.35 15.77 15.06
C PRO A 125 18.55 16.30 13.62
N PRO A 126 17.62 16.11 12.67
CA PRO A 126 17.73 16.71 11.34
C PRO A 126 17.73 18.25 11.37
N TYR A 127 16.98 18.89 12.29
CA TYR A 127 17.02 20.35 12.45
C TYR A 127 18.43 20.84 12.84
N PHE A 128 19.06 20.25 13.85
CA PHE A 128 20.40 20.63 14.27
C PHE A 128 21.46 20.31 13.21
N ALA A 129 21.31 19.22 12.47
CA ALA A 129 22.18 18.93 11.33
C ALA A 129 22.04 19.99 10.22
N ALA A 130 20.82 20.47 9.94
CA ALA A 130 20.59 21.55 8.98
C ALA A 130 21.10 22.91 9.48
N LEU A 131 21.00 23.17 10.79
CA LEU A 131 21.59 24.34 11.43
C LEU A 131 23.12 24.32 11.30
N GLY A 132 23.75 23.17 11.56
CA GLY A 132 25.19 22.97 11.37
C GLY A 132 25.63 23.14 9.92
N LEU A 133 24.89 22.56 8.96
CA LEU A 133 25.10 22.80 7.53
C LEU A 133 25.01 24.30 7.21
N SER A 134 24.04 24.98 7.79
CA SER A 134 23.84 26.39 7.52
C SER A 134 25.02 27.24 8.04
N LEU A 135 25.44 26.98 9.27
CA LEU A 135 26.62 27.60 9.88
C LEU A 135 27.90 27.30 9.11
N LEU A 136 28.06 26.09 8.57
CA LEU A 136 29.20 25.74 7.73
C LEU A 136 29.24 26.56 6.45
N VAL A 137 28.09 26.74 5.77
CA VAL A 137 28.01 27.60 4.57
C VAL A 137 28.34 29.05 4.93
N ILE A 138 27.80 29.58 6.04
CA ILE A 138 28.14 30.92 6.54
C ILE A 138 29.64 31.04 6.83
N ALA A 139 30.26 30.06 7.48
CA ALA A 139 31.67 30.10 7.80
C ALA A 139 32.55 30.04 6.55
N LEU A 140 32.25 29.12 5.61
CA LEU A 140 33.05 28.93 4.39
C LEU A 140 32.97 30.13 3.44
N VAL A 141 31.84 30.83 3.41
CA VAL A 141 31.63 31.94 2.47
C VAL A 141 31.82 33.30 3.14
N GLY A 142 31.45 33.43 4.42
CA GLY A 142 31.50 34.66 5.19
C GLY A 142 32.84 34.97 5.84
N ALA A 143 33.69 33.97 6.08
CA ALA A 143 35.06 34.19 6.53
C ALA A 143 35.95 34.68 5.36
N GLY A 144 35.81 35.97 5.01
CA GLY A 144 36.83 36.71 4.26
C GLY A 144 36.51 37.17 2.83
N SER A 145 35.26 37.05 2.35
CA SER A 145 34.96 37.38 0.95
C SER A 145 34.37 38.78 0.71
N GLY A 146 33.71 39.39 1.71
CA GLY A 146 32.87 40.57 1.46
C GLY A 146 31.75 40.34 0.44
N GLN A 147 31.50 39.08 0.05
CA GLN A 147 30.54 38.69 -0.98
C GLN A 147 29.17 38.40 -0.35
N SER A 148 28.12 38.90 -1.00
CA SER A 148 26.73 38.56 -0.70
C SER A 148 26.48 37.09 -1.07
N LEU A 149 25.88 36.33 -0.15
CA LEU A 149 25.47 34.94 -0.36
C LEU A 149 24.10 34.85 -1.05
N GLY A 150 23.45 35.98 -1.31
CA GLY A 150 22.04 36.08 -1.67
C GLY A 150 21.18 36.66 -0.54
N TYR A 151 20.03 37.23 -0.89
CA TYR A 151 19.33 38.21 -0.04
C TYR A 151 18.90 37.72 1.34
N MET A 152 18.18 36.60 1.39
CA MET A 152 17.64 36.10 2.66
C MET A 152 18.73 35.61 3.61
N TRP A 153 19.94 35.38 3.08
CA TRP A 153 21.11 34.90 3.80
C TRP A 153 22.16 36.00 4.06
N ASP A 154 22.09 37.14 3.36
CA ASP A 154 22.91 38.31 3.68
C ASP A 154 22.64 38.83 5.11
N LYS A 155 21.40 38.70 5.58
CA LYS A 155 21.04 38.98 6.99
C LYS A 155 21.74 38.00 7.94
N ALA A 156 21.88 36.73 7.55
CA ALA A 156 22.59 35.73 8.36
C ALA A 156 24.11 35.95 8.38
N MET A 157 24.67 36.45 7.28
CA MET A 157 26.09 36.76 7.14
C MET A 157 26.53 37.99 7.94
N ASN A 158 25.71 39.04 7.94
CA ASN A 158 26.00 40.29 8.65
C ASN A 158 25.42 40.34 10.08
N GLY A 159 24.55 39.38 10.44
CA GLY A 159 23.82 39.31 11.70
C GLY A 159 24.21 38.13 12.59
N PHE A 160 25.36 37.48 12.33
CA PHE A 160 25.83 36.36 13.15
C PHE A 160 26.09 36.82 14.59
N THR A 161 25.40 36.20 15.55
CA THR A 161 25.57 36.44 16.99
C THR A 161 25.48 35.13 17.75
N TRP A 162 26.26 34.99 18.83
CA TRP A 162 26.15 33.83 19.73
C TRP A 162 24.78 33.72 20.39
N GLU A 163 24.13 34.86 20.65
CA GLU A 163 22.75 34.93 21.10
C GLU A 163 21.78 34.34 20.07
N GLY A 164 21.96 34.67 18.78
CA GLY A 164 21.18 34.09 17.68
C GLY A 164 21.36 32.58 17.57
N VAL A 165 22.59 32.06 17.71
CA VAL A 165 22.86 30.62 17.74
C VAL A 165 22.15 29.95 18.92
N LEU A 166 22.25 30.53 20.12
CA LEU A 166 21.57 30.00 21.30
C LEU A 166 20.04 30.01 21.13
N ALA A 167 19.48 31.07 20.56
CA ALA A 167 18.05 31.17 20.29
C ALA A 167 17.56 30.08 19.31
N HIS A 168 18.36 29.74 18.29
CA HIS A 168 18.05 28.63 17.37
C HIS A 168 18.18 27.26 18.05
N LEU A 169 19.20 27.06 18.90
CA LEU A 169 19.36 25.82 19.66
C LEU A 169 18.17 25.56 20.61
N LEU A 170 17.60 26.62 21.16
CA LEU A 170 16.42 26.58 22.03
C LEU A 170 15.09 26.63 21.27
N LEU A 171 15.10 26.83 19.94
CA LEU A 171 13.91 27.03 19.09
C LEU A 171 12.99 28.17 19.58
N VAL A 172 13.60 29.28 20.00
CA VAL A 172 12.90 30.52 20.42
C VAL A 172 13.30 31.74 19.58
N HIS A 173 14.12 31.54 18.54
CA HIS A 173 14.56 32.59 17.63
C HIS A 173 13.42 33.30 16.90
N ASN A 174 12.24 32.67 16.79
CA ASN A 174 11.04 33.26 16.18
C ASN A 174 10.34 34.31 17.08
N TRP A 175 10.78 34.54 18.32
CA TRP A 175 10.21 35.57 19.20
C TRP A 175 10.67 36.99 18.85
N SER A 176 11.75 37.11 18.08
CA SER A 176 12.30 38.39 17.63
C SER A 176 12.63 38.31 16.13
N GLU A 177 12.21 39.32 15.36
CA GLU A 177 12.59 39.44 13.95
C GLU A 177 14.11 39.40 13.74
N ALA A 178 14.82 40.10 14.63
CA ALA A 178 16.27 40.23 14.57
C ALA A 178 16.94 38.87 14.69
N GLN A 179 16.40 37.97 15.53
CA GLN A 179 16.94 36.63 15.75
C GLN A 179 16.43 35.61 14.73
N ALA A 180 15.20 35.76 14.21
CA ALA A 180 14.58 34.79 13.32
C ALA A 180 15.35 34.61 11.99
N SER A 181 16.12 35.63 11.59
CA SER A 181 16.82 35.67 10.30
C SER A 181 18.35 35.55 10.39
N THR A 182 18.93 35.32 11.58
CA THR A 182 20.40 35.35 11.77
C THR A 182 21.16 34.14 11.24
N ILE A 183 20.48 33.01 10.96
CA ILE A 183 21.15 31.80 10.43
C ILE A 183 20.41 31.29 9.20
N SER A 184 19.11 31.03 9.33
CA SER A 184 18.29 30.62 8.20
C SER A 184 16.86 31.06 8.44
N ALA A 185 16.44 32.11 7.71
CA ALA A 185 15.13 32.71 7.88
C ALA A 185 13.99 31.67 7.83
N PRO A 186 13.93 30.70 6.89
CA PRO A 186 12.81 29.76 6.82
C PRO A 186 12.63 28.86 8.05
N LEU A 187 13.62 28.76 8.95
CA LEU A 187 13.54 27.92 10.15
C LEU A 187 12.60 28.46 11.24
N TRP A 188 12.12 29.71 11.14
CA TRP A 188 11.19 30.28 12.13
C TRP A 188 9.93 29.44 12.33
N SER A 189 9.41 28.83 11.25
CA SER A 189 8.16 28.06 11.32
C SER A 189 8.34 26.72 12.05
N VAL A 190 9.55 26.15 12.04
CA VAL A 190 9.88 24.92 12.78
C VAL A 190 9.88 25.20 14.28
N ALA A 191 10.36 26.37 14.70
CA ALA A 191 10.23 26.82 16.09
C ALA A 191 8.77 27.00 16.50
N THR A 192 7.95 27.63 15.65
CA THR A 192 6.50 27.73 15.90
C THR A 192 5.85 26.35 16.01
N GLU A 193 6.17 25.41 15.13
CA GLU A 193 5.66 24.04 15.18
C GLU A 193 6.09 23.31 16.46
N TRP A 194 7.35 23.47 16.86
CA TRP A 194 7.90 22.93 18.11
C TRP A 194 7.14 23.44 19.34
N GLN A 195 6.85 24.73 19.39
CA GLN A 195 6.09 25.38 20.46
C GLN A 195 4.64 24.83 20.52
N ILE A 196 3.99 24.66 19.37
CA ILE A 196 2.64 24.09 19.27
C ILE A 196 2.60 22.65 19.81
N TYR A 197 3.68 21.87 19.68
CA TYR A 197 3.71 20.52 20.24
C TYR A 197 3.64 20.47 21.76
N PHE A 198 3.99 21.54 22.48
CA PHE A 198 3.75 21.63 23.92
C PHE A 198 2.31 22.07 24.21
N LEU A 199 1.78 23.01 23.43
CA LEU A 199 0.40 23.47 23.56
C LEU A 199 -0.63 22.38 23.24
N PHE A 200 -0.32 21.45 22.33
CA PHE A 200 -1.22 20.36 21.98
C PHE A 200 -1.63 19.49 23.20
N PRO A 201 -0.70 18.83 23.91
CA PRO A 201 -1.03 18.03 25.10
C PRO A 201 -1.39 18.87 26.33
N ALA A 202 -0.89 20.10 26.46
CA ALA A 202 -1.09 20.94 27.64
C ALA A 202 -2.42 21.73 27.62
N LEU A 203 -2.88 22.14 26.43
CA LEU A 203 -4.03 23.04 26.27
C LEU A 203 -5.11 22.43 25.36
N LEU A 204 -4.78 22.18 24.09
CA LEU A 204 -5.80 21.83 23.07
C LEU A 204 -6.46 20.47 23.34
N LEU A 205 -5.66 19.48 23.75
CA LEU A 205 -6.13 18.13 24.00
C LEU A 205 -7.00 18.03 25.28
N PRO A 206 -6.63 18.60 26.44
CA PRO A 206 -7.52 18.70 27.60
C PRO A 206 -8.83 19.41 27.28
N LEU A 207 -8.79 20.48 26.50
CA LEU A 207 -9.97 21.26 26.15
C LEU A 207 -10.95 20.48 25.26
N TRP A 208 -10.42 19.78 24.25
CA TRP A 208 -11.22 18.85 23.45
C TRP A 208 -11.86 17.75 24.30
N ARG A 209 -11.12 17.18 25.25
CA ARG A 209 -11.64 16.11 26.12
C ARG A 209 -12.75 16.57 27.07
N ARG A 210 -12.70 17.83 27.54
CA ARG A 210 -13.64 18.37 28.53
C ARG A 210 -14.87 19.04 27.91
N ILE A 211 -14.66 19.87 26.90
CA ILE A 211 -15.72 20.75 26.35
C ILE A 211 -16.05 20.37 24.91
N GLY A 212 -15.06 19.89 24.15
CA GLY A 212 -15.23 19.45 22.77
C GLY A 212 -14.36 20.21 21.78
N ILE A 213 -14.44 19.80 20.52
CA ILE A 213 -13.51 20.27 19.48
C ILE A 213 -13.72 21.74 19.09
N ALA A 214 -14.96 22.24 19.19
CA ALA A 214 -15.28 23.65 18.98
C ALA A 214 -14.51 24.56 19.92
N ALA A 215 -14.49 24.20 21.21
CA ALA A 215 -13.78 24.95 22.22
C ALA A 215 -12.26 24.92 21.96
N ALA A 216 -11.71 23.76 21.58
CA ALA A 216 -10.30 23.64 21.20
C ALA A 216 -9.92 24.56 20.03
N VAL A 217 -10.76 24.67 19.00
CA VAL A 217 -10.54 25.59 17.87
C VAL A 217 -10.66 27.05 18.31
N ALA A 218 -11.74 27.41 19.02
CA ALA A 218 -11.98 28.79 19.46
C ALA A 218 -10.87 29.30 20.39
N VAL A 219 -10.48 28.50 21.39
CA VAL A 219 -9.37 28.84 22.29
C VAL A 219 -8.04 28.79 21.57
N GLY A 220 -7.84 27.90 20.60
CA GLY A 220 -6.63 27.89 19.78
C GLY A 220 -6.43 29.20 19.02
N PHE A 221 -7.49 29.74 18.40
CA PHE A 221 -7.44 31.08 17.80
C PHE A 221 -7.32 32.20 18.83
N GLY A 222 -8.04 32.11 19.96
CA GLY A 222 -7.97 33.11 21.02
C GLY A 222 -6.57 33.25 21.61
N VAL A 223 -5.95 32.13 22.02
CA VAL A 223 -4.56 32.10 22.52
C VAL A 223 -3.56 32.49 21.44
N GLY A 224 -3.83 32.12 20.18
CA GLY A 224 -2.97 32.49 19.07
C GLY A 224 -3.02 33.98 18.69
N LEU A 225 -4.16 34.64 18.86
CA LEU A 225 -4.34 36.05 18.50
C LEU A 225 -4.09 36.99 19.68
N ALA A 226 -4.28 36.53 20.93
CA ALA A 226 -4.15 37.36 22.13
C ALA A 226 -2.79 38.08 22.27
N PRO A 227 -1.62 37.44 22.07
CA PRO A 227 -0.33 38.12 22.13
C PRO A 227 -0.23 39.29 21.15
N VAL A 228 -0.78 39.12 19.95
CA VAL A 228 -0.68 40.10 18.86
C VAL A 228 -1.67 41.24 19.06
N VAL A 229 -2.90 40.94 19.48
CA VAL A 229 -3.99 41.91 19.61
C VAL A 229 -3.94 42.68 20.94
N LEU A 230 -3.60 42.00 22.04
CA LEU A 230 -3.64 42.60 23.39
C LEU A 230 -2.33 43.26 23.80
N PHE A 231 -1.20 42.92 23.16
CA PHE A 231 0.14 43.39 23.52
C PHE A 231 0.87 43.99 22.32
N ASP A 232 0.17 44.79 21.51
CA ASP A 232 0.73 45.62 20.43
C ASP A 232 1.71 44.86 19.50
N GLY A 233 1.27 43.71 18.97
CA GLY A 233 2.06 42.90 18.06
C GLY A 233 3.12 42.00 18.72
N TRP A 234 3.10 41.84 20.05
CA TRP A 234 4.00 40.91 20.74
C TRP A 234 3.90 39.50 20.15
N LEU A 235 5.06 38.90 19.87
CA LEU A 235 5.20 37.59 19.20
C LEU A 235 4.59 37.49 17.79
N ALA A 236 4.29 38.60 17.10
CA ALA A 236 3.76 38.55 15.73
C ALA A 236 4.63 37.71 14.77
N TRP A 237 5.96 37.78 14.94
CA TRP A 237 6.93 36.98 14.17
C TRP A 237 6.89 35.47 14.44
N ALA A 238 6.42 35.06 15.62
CA ALA A 238 6.22 33.65 15.94
C ALA A 238 4.93 33.08 15.28
N ALA A 239 4.10 33.95 14.68
CA ALA A 239 2.81 33.61 14.09
C ALA A 239 1.91 32.75 15.00
N PRO A 240 1.62 33.18 16.25
CA PRO A 240 0.91 32.38 17.25
C PRO A 240 -0.51 31.97 16.80
N TRP A 241 -1.13 32.67 15.85
CA TRP A 241 -2.41 32.29 15.24
C TRP A 241 -2.41 30.89 14.59
N TYR A 242 -1.23 30.33 14.26
CA TYR A 242 -1.14 28.95 13.76
C TYR A 242 -1.55 27.88 14.78
N VAL A 243 -1.65 28.22 16.08
CA VAL A 243 -2.30 27.35 17.07
C VAL A 243 -3.75 27.06 16.66
N GLY A 244 -4.46 28.06 16.13
CA GLY A 244 -5.82 27.89 15.59
C GLY A 244 -5.84 27.01 14.34
N PHE A 245 -4.86 27.15 13.44
CA PHE A 245 -4.76 26.32 12.22
C PHE A 245 -4.49 24.86 12.56
N PHE A 246 -3.60 24.63 13.53
CA PHE A 246 -3.36 23.30 14.08
C PHE A 246 -4.65 22.70 14.67
N ALA A 247 -5.43 23.49 15.41
CA ALA A 247 -6.72 23.05 15.95
C ALA A 247 -7.76 22.75 14.86
N LEU A 248 -7.77 23.46 13.72
CA LEU A 248 -8.59 23.11 12.55
C LEU A 248 -8.23 21.74 11.98
N GLY A 249 -6.92 21.42 11.94
CA GLY A 249 -6.44 20.09 11.58
C GLY A 249 -6.93 19.01 12.55
N MET A 250 -6.87 19.28 13.86
CA MET A 250 -7.45 18.40 14.88
C MET A 250 -8.96 18.19 14.64
N ALA A 251 -9.68 19.25 14.27
CA ALA A 251 -11.11 19.19 14.03
C ALA A 251 -11.48 18.29 12.86
N ALA A 252 -10.73 18.36 11.75
CA ALA A 252 -10.90 17.44 10.62
C ALA A 252 -10.70 15.97 11.04
N ALA A 253 -9.70 15.67 11.87
CA ALA A 253 -9.45 14.30 12.33
C ALA A 253 -10.56 13.78 13.27
N VAL A 254 -11.05 14.62 14.18
CA VAL A 254 -12.17 14.28 15.08
C VAL A 254 -13.44 14.03 14.28
N TRP A 255 -13.71 14.86 13.27
CA TRP A 255 -14.89 14.74 12.43
C TRP A 255 -14.96 13.39 11.71
N GLU A 256 -13.84 12.93 11.13
CA GLU A 256 -13.82 11.69 10.36
C GLU A 256 -13.79 10.42 11.23
N PHE A 257 -13.16 10.45 12.42
CA PHE A 257 -12.89 9.24 13.20
C PHE A 257 -13.58 9.17 14.58
N ALA A 258 -14.25 10.23 15.04
CA ALA A 258 -15.10 10.21 16.24
C ALA A 258 -16.37 11.07 16.07
N PRO A 259 -17.26 10.71 15.12
CA PRO A 259 -18.56 11.37 14.93
C PRO A 259 -19.44 11.08 16.16
N GLY A 260 -19.51 12.05 17.08
CA GLY A 260 -20.21 11.92 18.37
C GLY A 260 -19.66 12.83 19.47
N ARG A 261 -18.41 13.31 19.31
CA ARG A 261 -17.80 14.38 20.14
C ARG A 261 -17.52 15.66 19.33
N GLY A 262 -18.22 15.83 18.21
CA GLY A 262 -18.06 16.92 17.25
C GLY A 262 -19.17 17.98 17.31
N LEU A 263 -18.98 19.07 16.56
CA LEU A 263 -19.98 20.10 16.32
C LEU A 263 -21.16 19.52 15.53
N VAL A 264 -22.30 19.35 16.20
CA VAL A 264 -23.63 19.01 15.61
C VAL A 264 -23.78 17.57 15.07
N LYS A 265 -24.85 16.89 15.49
CA LYS A 265 -25.34 15.62 14.90
C LYS A 265 -25.93 15.89 13.51
N LEU A 266 -25.11 16.15 12.50
CA LEU A 266 -25.56 16.15 11.11
C LEU A 266 -25.44 14.74 10.55
N THR A 267 -26.57 14.18 10.12
CA THR A 267 -26.68 12.85 9.52
C THR A 267 -25.74 12.67 8.33
N THR A 268 -24.90 11.63 8.42
CA THR A 268 -23.79 11.26 7.53
C THR A 268 -24.14 11.04 6.05
N SER A 269 -25.43 11.04 5.68
CA SER A 269 -25.88 10.90 4.29
C SER A 269 -25.84 12.21 3.49
N GLN A 270 -25.97 13.39 4.13
CA GLN A 270 -26.05 14.68 3.43
C GLN A 270 -24.69 15.36 3.18
N LEU A 271 -23.62 14.96 3.90
CA LEU A 271 -22.28 15.55 3.80
C LEU A 271 -21.33 14.83 2.82
N LYS A 272 -21.78 13.79 2.10
CA LYS A 272 -20.92 12.96 1.23
C LYS A 272 -20.34 13.73 0.04
N LEU A 273 -20.95 14.85 -0.36
CA LEU A 273 -20.49 15.74 -1.44
C LEU A 273 -19.96 17.09 -0.94
N THR A 274 -20.19 17.48 0.32
CA THR A 274 -20.01 18.89 0.74
C THR A 274 -18.56 19.28 1.00
N SER A 275 -17.70 18.42 1.54
CA SER A 275 -16.30 18.82 1.84
C SER A 275 -15.46 19.05 0.58
N GLY A 276 -15.65 18.21 -0.45
CA GLY A 276 -15.01 18.39 -1.76
C GLY A 276 -15.54 19.62 -2.49
N SER A 277 -16.86 19.84 -2.50
CA SER A 277 -17.47 21.05 -3.07
C SER A 277 -17.09 22.31 -2.31
N LEU A 278 -17.01 22.27 -0.98
CA LEU A 278 -16.60 23.40 -0.13
C LEU A 278 -15.13 23.73 -0.34
N TRP A 279 -14.25 22.72 -0.41
CA TRP A 279 -12.85 22.92 -0.80
C TRP A 279 -12.76 23.61 -2.16
N LEU A 280 -13.48 23.10 -3.17
CA LEU A 280 -13.48 23.68 -4.51
C LEU A 280 -13.99 25.12 -4.51
N LEU A 281 -15.08 25.42 -3.80
CA LEU A 281 -15.63 26.77 -3.67
C LEU A 281 -14.65 27.73 -3.00
N ILE A 282 -13.98 27.30 -1.93
CA ILE A 282 -12.98 28.12 -1.24
C ILE A 282 -11.77 28.38 -2.15
N VAL A 283 -11.30 27.36 -2.88
CA VAL A 283 -10.19 27.50 -3.84
C VAL A 283 -10.58 28.43 -4.98
N LEU A 284 -11.81 28.33 -5.50
CA LEU A 284 -12.32 29.23 -6.54
C LEU A 284 -12.43 30.68 -6.02
N ALA A 285 -12.95 30.89 -4.81
CA ALA A 285 -13.02 32.21 -4.20
C ALA A 285 -11.62 32.81 -3.94
N ALA A 286 -10.68 31.98 -3.48
CA ALA A 286 -9.29 32.38 -3.29
C ALA A 286 -8.62 32.74 -4.63
N THR A 287 -8.87 31.95 -5.68
CA THR A 287 -8.37 32.21 -7.04
C THR A 287 -8.96 33.50 -7.61
N ALA A 288 -10.28 33.68 -7.51
CA ALA A 288 -10.96 34.91 -7.92
C ALA A 288 -10.38 36.14 -7.21
N ARG A 289 -10.10 36.04 -5.92
CA ARG A 289 -9.42 37.08 -5.14
C ARG A 289 -8.02 37.40 -5.66
N SER A 290 -7.24 36.39 -6.04
CA SER A 290 -5.89 36.55 -6.60
C SER A 290 -5.90 37.23 -7.98
N PHE A 291 -6.97 37.07 -8.76
CA PHE A 291 -7.17 37.75 -10.04
C PHE A 291 -7.90 39.11 -9.92
N GLY A 292 -8.17 39.59 -8.70
CA GLY A 292 -8.88 40.85 -8.47
C GLY A 292 -10.37 40.80 -8.80
N LEU A 293 -10.94 39.61 -9.05
CA LEU A 293 -12.35 39.40 -9.36
C LEU A 293 -13.25 39.41 -8.11
N LEU A 294 -12.66 39.31 -6.91
CA LEU A 294 -13.37 39.33 -5.63
C LEU A 294 -12.59 40.18 -4.61
N ALA A 295 -13.26 41.10 -3.92
CA ALA A 295 -12.64 41.90 -2.87
C ALA A 295 -12.77 41.21 -1.51
N VAL A 296 -11.72 40.53 -1.07
CA VAL A 296 -11.64 39.87 0.25
C VAL A 296 -10.53 40.53 1.08
N PRO A 297 -10.79 40.98 2.32
CA PRO A 297 -9.74 41.50 3.19
C PRO A 297 -8.62 40.47 3.41
N GLN A 298 -7.36 40.91 3.49
CA GLN A 298 -6.21 40.00 3.64
C GLN A 298 -6.38 38.99 4.80
N PRO A 299 -6.78 39.38 6.03
CA PRO A 299 -6.95 38.43 7.13
C PRO A 299 -7.99 37.33 6.82
N VAL A 300 -9.07 37.70 6.13
CA VAL A 300 -10.13 36.77 5.72
C VAL A 300 -9.60 35.81 4.64
N PHE A 301 -8.77 36.29 3.72
CA PHE A 301 -8.12 35.46 2.72
C PHE A 301 -7.17 34.40 3.33
N HIS A 302 -6.39 34.77 4.35
CA HIS A 302 -5.59 33.82 5.13
C HIS A 302 -6.45 32.74 5.80
N LEU A 303 -7.58 33.14 6.39
CA LEU A 303 -8.51 32.21 7.02
C LEU A 303 -9.19 31.27 6.01
N LEU A 304 -9.54 31.76 4.81
CA LEU A 304 -10.12 30.95 3.75
C LEU A 304 -9.17 29.82 3.35
N ILE A 305 -7.88 30.11 3.12
CA ILE A 305 -6.90 29.07 2.78
C ILE A 305 -6.70 28.08 3.95
N ALA A 306 -6.74 28.57 5.18
CA ALA A 306 -6.69 27.73 6.38
C ALA A 306 -7.88 26.75 6.46
N LEU A 307 -9.07 27.16 6.03
CA LEU A 307 -10.29 26.35 6.00
C LEU A 307 -10.36 25.42 4.78
N ALA A 308 -9.72 25.76 3.66
CA ALA A 308 -9.63 24.90 2.49
C ALA A 308 -8.90 23.58 2.82
N THR A 309 -7.80 23.67 3.57
CA THR A 309 -6.96 22.52 3.92
C THR A 309 -7.69 21.41 4.66
N PRO A 310 -8.38 21.63 5.81
CA PRO A 310 -9.13 20.58 6.48
C PRO A 310 -10.24 20.01 5.61
N CYS A 311 -10.89 20.81 4.75
CA CYS A 311 -11.89 20.32 3.79
C CYS A 311 -11.26 19.33 2.79
N LEU A 312 -10.07 19.64 2.25
CA LEU A 312 -9.31 18.74 1.40
C LEU A 312 -8.92 17.46 2.13
N LEU A 313 -8.42 17.55 3.36
CA LEU A 313 -8.05 16.38 4.17
C LEU A 313 -9.24 15.46 4.42
N MET A 314 -10.40 16.03 4.75
CA MET A 314 -11.65 15.28 4.94
C MET A 314 -12.09 14.60 3.64
N TYR A 315 -12.09 15.34 2.52
CA TYR A 315 -12.42 14.80 1.20
C TYR A 315 -11.51 13.63 0.80
N CYS A 316 -10.19 13.80 0.88
CA CYS A 316 -9.20 12.78 0.56
C CYS A 316 -9.27 11.57 1.50
N THR A 317 -9.46 11.79 2.81
CA THR A 317 -9.62 10.71 3.79
C THR A 317 -10.85 9.86 3.46
N ARG A 318 -11.99 10.48 3.16
CA ARG A 318 -13.21 9.74 2.81
C ARG A 318 -13.01 8.92 1.55
N LEU A 319 -12.44 9.49 0.50
CA LEU A 319 -12.15 8.74 -0.72
C LEU A 319 -11.20 7.57 -0.49
N SER A 320 -10.22 7.74 0.40
CA SER A 320 -9.29 6.68 0.79
C SER A 320 -10.00 5.57 1.58
N LEU A 321 -10.87 5.92 2.53
CA LEU A 321 -11.66 4.97 3.33
C LEU A 321 -12.74 4.24 2.52
N GLU A 322 -13.33 4.91 1.52
CA GLU A 322 -14.35 4.34 0.63
C GLU A 322 -13.75 3.49 -0.52
N GLY A 323 -12.41 3.40 -0.63
CA GLY A 323 -11.74 2.71 -1.76
C GLY A 323 -11.92 3.42 -3.11
N ARG A 324 -12.36 4.69 -3.11
CA ARG A 324 -12.67 5.48 -4.31
C ARG A 324 -11.52 6.40 -4.75
N GLY A 325 -10.35 6.30 -4.11
CA GLY A 325 -9.17 7.14 -4.41
C GLY A 325 -8.84 7.22 -5.91
N GLY A 326 -8.85 6.08 -6.63
CA GLY A 326 -8.52 6.03 -8.05
C GLY A 326 -9.45 6.84 -8.98
N THR A 327 -10.67 7.17 -8.53
CA THR A 327 -11.66 7.93 -9.32
C THR A 327 -11.37 9.43 -9.33
N SER A 328 -10.69 9.96 -8.30
CA SER A 328 -10.46 11.39 -8.12
C SER A 328 -9.13 11.82 -8.72
N VAL A 329 -9.16 12.87 -9.57
CA VAL A 329 -7.94 13.48 -10.14
C VAL A 329 -6.99 13.95 -9.03
N VAL A 330 -7.54 14.52 -7.96
CA VAL A 330 -6.77 15.03 -6.82
C VAL A 330 -6.01 13.89 -6.13
N MET A 331 -6.67 12.76 -5.88
CA MET A 331 -6.03 11.60 -5.26
C MET A 331 -4.97 10.99 -6.18
N ARG A 332 -5.26 10.85 -7.49
CA ARG A 332 -4.26 10.36 -8.46
C ARG A 332 -3.01 11.22 -8.51
N LEU A 333 -3.14 12.55 -8.37
CA LEU A 333 -2.00 13.45 -8.30
C LEU A 333 -1.22 13.27 -6.98
N LEU A 334 -1.91 13.32 -5.84
CA LEU A 334 -1.29 13.23 -4.51
C LEU A 334 -0.63 11.87 -4.24
N GLU A 335 -1.17 10.79 -4.80
CA GLU A 335 -0.66 9.43 -4.66
C GLU A 335 0.20 8.99 -5.85
N SER A 336 0.52 9.92 -6.76
CA SER A 336 1.43 9.61 -7.86
C SER A 336 2.84 9.29 -7.32
N PRO A 337 3.55 8.30 -7.90
CA PRO A 337 4.89 7.92 -7.46
C PRO A 337 5.89 9.08 -7.28
N PRO A 338 6.01 10.06 -8.21
CA PRO A 338 6.96 11.17 -8.02
C PRO A 338 6.57 12.08 -6.84
N VAL A 339 5.27 12.29 -6.60
CA VAL A 339 4.77 13.12 -5.51
C VAL A 339 4.94 12.43 -4.15
N LEU A 340 4.72 11.12 -4.08
CA LEU A 340 5.01 10.33 -2.88
C LEU A 340 6.52 10.28 -2.58
N ALA A 341 7.36 10.15 -3.62
CA ALA A 341 8.81 10.20 -3.47
C ALA A 341 9.28 11.54 -2.90
N LEU A 342 8.73 12.66 -3.40
CA LEU A 342 8.95 14.00 -2.87
C LEU A 342 8.47 14.13 -1.40
N GLY A 343 7.31 13.54 -1.09
CA GLY A 343 6.77 13.47 0.26
C GLY A 343 7.73 12.83 1.27
N ALA A 344 8.44 11.78 0.85
CA ALA A 344 9.34 11.01 1.71
C ALA A 344 10.53 11.80 2.25
N PHE A 345 11.00 12.84 1.54
CA PHE A 345 12.09 13.72 2.00
C PHE A 345 11.67 15.20 2.10
N SER A 346 10.36 15.45 2.17
CA SER A 346 9.77 16.80 2.22
C SER A 346 10.29 17.66 3.37
N TYR A 347 10.55 17.05 4.54
CA TYR A 347 11.07 17.76 5.70
C TYR A 347 12.55 18.14 5.51
N SER A 348 13.38 17.21 5.02
CA SER A 348 14.75 17.54 4.60
C SER A 348 14.79 18.67 3.57
N LEU A 349 13.93 18.63 2.54
CA LEU A 349 13.82 19.69 1.54
C LEU A 349 13.49 21.04 2.19
N TYR A 350 12.53 21.03 3.12
CA TYR A 350 12.17 22.21 3.89
C TYR A 350 13.35 22.78 4.70
N LEU A 351 14.19 21.93 5.30
CA LEU A 351 15.30 22.40 6.14
C LEU A 351 16.48 22.98 5.36
N VAL A 352 16.81 22.41 4.19
CA VAL A 352 18.10 22.70 3.51
C VAL A 352 17.99 23.59 2.28
N HIS A 353 16.78 23.92 1.79
CA HIS A 353 16.64 24.69 0.54
C HIS A 353 17.30 26.08 0.62
N ALA A 354 17.19 26.77 1.76
CA ALA A 354 17.71 28.13 1.92
C ALA A 354 19.25 28.25 1.76
N PRO A 355 20.09 27.47 2.47
CA PRO A 355 21.54 27.50 2.24
C PRO A 355 21.91 27.13 0.81
N LEU A 356 21.17 26.19 0.19
CA LEU A 356 21.44 25.75 -1.17
C LEU A 356 21.08 26.81 -2.20
N GLN A 357 20.09 27.66 -1.92
CA GLN A 357 19.79 28.83 -2.75
C GLN A 357 20.95 29.81 -2.76
N GLY A 358 21.57 30.06 -1.61
CA GLY A 358 22.76 30.91 -1.54
C GLY A 358 23.99 30.31 -2.24
N VAL A 359 24.23 29.02 -2.09
CA VAL A 359 25.27 28.30 -2.86
C VAL A 359 24.98 28.37 -4.37
N SER A 360 23.72 28.22 -4.78
CA SER A 360 23.33 28.30 -6.19
C SER A 360 23.61 29.68 -6.77
N TRP A 361 23.39 30.74 -5.97
CA TRP A 361 23.71 32.11 -6.36
C TRP A 361 25.22 32.28 -6.58
N LEU A 362 26.07 31.85 -5.65
CA LEU A 362 27.52 31.94 -5.80
C LEU A 362 28.06 31.24 -7.05
N LEU A 363 27.45 30.13 -7.45
CA LEU A 363 27.85 29.38 -8.65
C LEU A 363 27.51 30.14 -9.93
N VAL A 364 26.42 30.90 -9.94
CA VAL A 364 25.91 31.60 -11.13
C VAL A 364 26.48 33.01 -11.24
N ASP A 365 26.64 33.72 -10.12
CA ASP A 365 27.13 35.10 -10.05
C ASP A 365 28.53 35.27 -10.69
N LYS A 366 29.38 34.24 -10.59
CA LYS A 366 30.74 34.25 -11.15
C LYS A 366 30.80 33.94 -12.66
N LEU A 367 29.69 33.62 -13.31
CA LEU A 367 29.67 33.30 -14.73
C LEU A 367 29.69 34.58 -15.57
N PRO A 368 30.53 34.66 -16.62
CA PRO A 368 30.63 35.83 -17.51
C PRO A 368 29.46 35.84 -18.53
N VAL A 369 28.22 35.90 -18.03
CA VAL A 369 26.99 35.89 -18.84
C VAL A 369 26.10 37.07 -18.46
N THR A 370 25.11 37.39 -19.30
CA THR A 370 24.17 38.49 -19.03
C THR A 370 23.31 38.17 -17.80
N ALA A 371 22.81 39.19 -17.09
CA ALA A 371 21.99 38.96 -15.90
C ALA A 371 20.69 38.17 -16.21
N ASP A 372 20.12 38.33 -17.41
CA ASP A 372 18.96 37.54 -17.84
C ASP A 372 19.30 36.05 -17.96
N VAL A 373 20.51 35.73 -18.46
CA VAL A 373 21.00 34.35 -18.54
C VAL A 373 21.33 33.83 -17.14
N GLN A 374 21.93 34.65 -16.26
CA GLN A 374 22.15 34.28 -14.86
C GLN A 374 20.81 33.93 -14.17
N LEU A 375 19.75 34.72 -14.39
CA LEU A 375 18.43 34.48 -13.84
C LEU A 375 17.82 33.15 -14.32
N LEU A 376 17.93 32.88 -15.62
CA LEU A 376 17.45 31.66 -16.26
C LEU A 376 18.23 30.40 -15.82
N LEU A 377 19.49 30.56 -15.38
CA LEU A 377 20.30 29.47 -14.83
C LEU A 377 20.04 29.27 -13.33
N PHE A 378 19.90 30.35 -12.57
CA PHE A 378 19.77 30.34 -11.11
C PHE A 378 18.55 29.54 -10.64
N ALA A 379 17.38 29.77 -11.22
CA ALA A 379 16.13 29.14 -10.80
C ALA A 379 16.14 27.60 -10.98
N PRO A 380 16.42 27.06 -12.19
CA PRO A 380 16.53 25.61 -12.39
C PRO A 380 17.65 24.97 -11.56
N LEU A 381 18.81 25.62 -11.47
CA LEU A 381 19.93 25.11 -10.68
C LEU A 381 19.55 24.98 -9.20
N THR A 382 18.92 26.01 -8.63
CA THR A 382 18.46 26.02 -7.25
C THR A 382 17.48 24.89 -6.97
N VAL A 383 16.53 24.65 -7.90
CA VAL A 383 15.55 23.56 -7.75
C VAL A 383 16.23 22.19 -7.79
N VAL A 384 17.09 21.95 -8.78
CA VAL A 384 17.80 20.66 -8.93
C VAL A 384 18.70 20.40 -7.73
N LEU A 385 19.52 21.38 -7.34
CA LEU A 385 20.43 21.25 -6.20
C LEU A 385 19.66 21.00 -4.90
N SER A 386 18.58 21.76 -4.67
CA SER A 386 17.71 21.59 -3.49
C SER A 386 17.14 20.19 -3.41
N LEU A 387 16.61 19.65 -4.52
CA LEU A 387 16.03 18.30 -4.54
C LEU A 387 17.09 17.21 -4.30
N LEU A 388 18.25 17.29 -4.96
CA LEU A 388 19.32 16.30 -4.85
C LEU A 388 19.95 16.31 -3.45
N CYS A 389 20.31 17.49 -2.95
CA CYS A 389 20.91 17.63 -1.62
C CYS A 389 19.90 17.30 -0.51
N ALA A 390 18.62 17.69 -0.65
CA ALA A 390 17.59 17.28 0.30
C ALA A 390 17.40 15.76 0.35
N ARG A 391 17.48 15.09 -0.81
CA ARG A 391 17.41 13.63 -0.87
C ARG A 391 18.61 12.97 -0.19
N GLY A 392 19.83 13.49 -0.40
CA GLY A 392 21.03 13.03 0.30
C GLY A 392 20.95 13.28 1.81
N PHE A 393 20.55 14.49 2.21
CA PHE A 393 20.36 14.88 3.61
C PHE A 393 19.31 14.00 4.30
N TYR A 394 18.22 13.66 3.62
CA TYR A 394 17.23 12.72 4.14
C TYR A 394 17.85 11.36 4.48
N LEU A 395 18.66 10.80 3.59
CA LEU A 395 19.29 9.50 3.81
C LEU A 395 20.26 9.52 5.00
N TRP A 396 20.94 10.64 5.22
CA TRP A 396 21.98 10.80 6.23
C TRP A 396 21.43 11.25 7.60
N ALA A 397 20.61 12.30 7.64
CA ALA A 397 20.20 12.99 8.87
C ALA A 397 18.74 12.78 9.29
N GLU A 398 17.82 12.42 8.39
CA GLU A 398 16.39 12.26 8.72
C GLU A 398 16.00 10.78 8.88
N ARG A 399 16.28 9.96 7.86
CA ARG A 399 15.87 8.55 7.76
C ARG A 399 16.29 7.68 8.96
N PRO A 400 17.52 7.78 9.51
CA PRO A 400 17.93 6.95 10.65
C PRO A 400 17.00 7.10 11.86
N PHE A 401 16.53 8.32 12.11
CA PHE A 401 15.68 8.63 13.27
C PHE A 401 14.21 8.27 13.06
N VAL A 402 13.75 8.29 11.79
CA VAL A 402 12.42 7.79 11.41
C VAL A 402 12.35 6.25 11.55
N GLN A 403 13.42 5.54 11.18
CA GLN A 403 13.49 4.08 11.25
C GLN A 403 13.77 3.54 12.67
N MET A 404 14.48 4.28 13.53
CA MET A 404 14.69 3.86 14.94
C MET A 404 13.38 3.80 15.76
N GLN A 405 12.34 4.55 15.39
CA GLN A 405 11.04 4.51 16.08
C GLN A 405 10.20 3.26 15.76
N SER A 406 10.41 2.60 14.60
CA SER A 406 9.86 1.26 14.34
C SER A 406 10.69 0.17 15.05
N SER A 407 11.99 0.41 15.24
CA SER A 407 12.91 -0.46 15.99
C SER A 407 12.71 -0.41 17.51
N THR A 408 12.11 0.66 18.08
CA THR A 408 11.90 0.73 19.55
C THR A 408 10.81 -0.25 20.04
N LYS A 409 9.92 -0.74 19.15
CA LYS A 409 9.02 -1.86 19.45
C LYS A 409 9.78 -3.20 19.53
N VAL A 410 10.95 -3.29 18.90
CA VAL A 410 11.86 -4.45 18.95
C VAL A 410 12.70 -4.41 20.24
N LYS A 411 13.14 -3.23 20.68
CA LYS A 411 14.01 -3.10 21.87
C LYS A 411 13.38 -3.50 23.21
N ARG A 412 12.05 -3.55 23.32
CA ARG A 412 11.35 -4.05 24.53
C ARG A 412 11.08 -5.55 24.51
N MET A 413 11.37 -6.22 23.40
CA MET A 413 11.31 -7.68 23.23
C MET A 413 12.72 -8.28 23.02
N ASP A 414 13.77 -7.45 23.03
CA ASP A 414 15.19 -7.81 22.84
C ASP A 414 15.91 -8.09 24.18
N GLN A 415 15.21 -8.46 25.25
CA GLN A 415 15.93 -8.88 26.45
C GLN A 415 16.63 -10.24 26.30
N HIS A 416 16.43 -10.98 25.20
CA HIS A 416 17.09 -12.27 24.93
C HIS A 416 17.47 -12.42 23.45
N SER A 417 18.40 -11.61 22.93
CA SER A 417 18.99 -11.87 21.60
C SER A 417 20.44 -12.30 21.72
N ASP A 418 20.73 -13.58 21.49
CA ASP A 418 22.08 -14.17 21.52
C ASP A 418 22.94 -13.85 20.28
N VAL A 419 22.54 -12.86 19.46
CA VAL A 419 23.24 -12.52 18.22
C VAL A 419 24.26 -11.41 18.52
N PRO A 420 25.57 -11.61 18.26
CA PRO A 420 26.58 -10.59 18.49
C PRO A 420 26.29 -9.30 17.71
N PHE A 421 26.43 -8.15 18.38
CA PHE A 421 26.20 -6.82 17.79
C PHE A 421 26.97 -6.60 16.47
N GLN A 422 28.20 -7.12 16.37
CA GLN A 422 29.02 -7.05 15.15
C GLN A 422 28.36 -7.75 13.96
N THR A 423 27.78 -8.94 14.17
CA THR A 423 27.05 -9.69 13.13
C THR A 423 25.81 -8.91 12.67
N ARG A 424 25.12 -8.26 13.60
CA ARG A 424 23.96 -7.42 13.27
C ARG A 424 24.34 -6.19 12.43
N VAL A 425 25.44 -5.54 12.78
CA VAL A 425 25.96 -4.40 12.00
C VAL A 425 26.36 -4.85 10.59
N GLN A 426 26.99 -6.02 10.45
CA GLN A 426 27.34 -6.59 9.14
C GLN A 426 26.12 -6.92 8.28
N GLU A 427 25.08 -7.53 8.85
CA GLU A 427 23.83 -7.85 8.14
C GLU A 427 23.13 -6.57 7.62
N VAL A 428 23.00 -5.55 8.47
CA VAL A 428 22.37 -4.27 8.11
C VAL A 428 23.22 -3.50 7.09
N ALA A 429 24.54 -3.46 7.27
CA ALA A 429 25.46 -2.78 6.36
C ALA A 429 25.46 -3.44 4.98
N ALA A 430 25.45 -4.77 4.89
CA ALA A 430 25.43 -5.48 3.61
C ALA A 430 24.08 -5.31 2.88
N GLY A 431 22.95 -5.36 3.60
CA GLY A 431 21.63 -5.06 3.03
C GLY A 431 21.56 -3.61 2.49
N ALA A 432 22.15 -2.66 3.20
CA ALA A 432 22.24 -1.26 2.76
C ALA A 432 23.19 -1.07 1.56
N ALA A 433 24.32 -1.79 1.53
CA ALA A 433 25.37 -1.65 0.52
C ALA A 433 24.98 -2.21 -0.86
N VAL A 434 24.04 -3.16 -0.94
CA VAL A 434 23.66 -3.80 -2.22
C VAL A 434 22.17 -3.63 -2.53
N GLY A 435 21.36 -3.26 -1.53
CA GLY A 435 19.92 -3.06 -1.67
C GLY A 435 19.51 -1.97 -2.67
N TRP A 436 20.42 -1.09 -3.08
CA TRP A 436 20.19 -0.04 -4.09
C TRP A 436 20.50 -0.48 -5.53
N ILE A 437 21.22 -1.60 -5.73
CA ILE A 437 21.64 -2.06 -7.07
C ILE A 437 20.42 -2.64 -7.80
N PRO A 438 19.91 -2.07 -8.91
CA PRO A 438 18.67 -2.53 -9.53
C PRO A 438 18.65 -4.04 -9.86
N ALA A 439 17.49 -4.69 -9.75
CA ALA A 439 17.30 -6.13 -9.97
C ALA A 439 17.31 -6.55 -11.47
N VAL A 440 18.07 -5.83 -12.30
CA VAL A 440 18.35 -6.22 -13.69
C VAL A 440 19.48 -7.26 -13.70
N ALA A 441 19.60 -8.06 -14.76
CA ALA A 441 20.39 -9.30 -14.80
C ALA A 441 21.77 -9.26 -14.08
N PHE A 442 22.55 -8.19 -14.27
CA PHE A 442 23.86 -8.02 -13.61
C PHE A 442 23.74 -7.77 -12.10
N GLY A 443 22.78 -6.95 -11.66
CA GLY A 443 22.53 -6.66 -10.24
C GLY A 443 22.02 -7.86 -9.44
N ALA A 444 21.30 -8.78 -10.08
CA ALA A 444 20.85 -10.03 -9.46
C ALA A 444 22.02 -10.94 -9.07
N GLN A 445 23.04 -11.05 -9.93
CA GLN A 445 24.24 -11.85 -9.65
C GLN A 445 25.09 -11.25 -8.52
N VAL A 446 25.25 -9.93 -8.49
CA VAL A 446 25.98 -9.21 -7.44
C VAL A 446 25.28 -9.34 -6.08
N ARG A 447 23.95 -9.13 -6.03
CA ARG A 447 23.14 -9.35 -4.82
C ARG A 447 23.27 -10.77 -4.31
N ARG A 448 23.15 -11.77 -5.19
CA ARG A 448 23.29 -13.18 -4.84
C ARG A 448 24.66 -13.49 -4.24
N ALA A 449 25.74 -12.99 -4.82
CA ALA A 449 27.10 -13.21 -4.31
C ALA A 449 27.28 -12.66 -2.89
N VAL A 450 26.67 -11.52 -2.56
CA VAL A 450 26.71 -10.94 -1.22
C VAL A 450 25.83 -11.69 -0.25
N TYR A 451 24.57 -11.99 -0.62
CA TYR A 451 23.66 -12.72 0.26
C TYR A 451 24.09 -14.17 0.52
N ARG A 452 24.79 -14.81 -0.42
CA ARG A 452 25.40 -16.14 -0.22
C ARG A 452 26.43 -16.17 0.90
N LYS A 453 27.08 -15.05 1.23
CA LYS A 453 28.03 -14.95 2.36
C LYS A 453 27.34 -14.72 3.70
N LEU A 454 26.07 -14.31 3.70
CA LEU A 454 25.31 -13.95 4.90
C LEU A 454 24.31 -15.03 5.31
N LEU A 455 23.59 -15.58 4.33
CA LEU A 455 22.57 -16.61 4.51
C LEU A 455 23.19 -18.01 4.59
N ALA A 456 22.49 -18.95 5.23
CA ALA A 456 22.93 -20.33 5.34
C ALA A 456 23.02 -21.01 3.96
N ARG A 457 22.03 -20.74 3.10
CA ARG A 457 21.96 -21.25 1.72
C ARG A 457 21.16 -20.29 0.84
N VAL A 458 21.61 -20.08 -0.39
CA VAL A 458 20.88 -19.35 -1.43
C VAL A 458 20.99 -20.09 -2.76
N GLY A 459 19.85 -20.59 -3.24
CA GLY A 459 19.75 -21.28 -4.53
C GLY A 459 19.85 -20.36 -5.75
N ASP A 460 19.85 -20.99 -6.91
CA ASP A 460 20.11 -20.37 -8.20
C ASP A 460 18.85 -19.70 -8.75
N GLY A 461 18.98 -18.51 -9.34
CA GLY A 461 17.84 -17.75 -9.89
C GLY A 461 16.98 -17.04 -8.83
N THR A 462 17.38 -17.05 -7.56
CA THR A 462 16.67 -16.38 -6.46
C THR A 462 16.77 -14.86 -6.57
N ALA A 463 15.62 -14.18 -6.51
CA ALA A 463 15.48 -12.74 -6.63
C ALA A 463 15.06 -12.13 -5.28
N ILE A 464 15.91 -11.25 -4.74
CA ILE A 464 15.68 -10.56 -3.46
C ILE A 464 15.59 -9.06 -3.73
N SER A 465 14.41 -8.49 -3.46
CA SER A 465 14.11 -7.09 -3.68
C SER A 465 14.77 -6.17 -2.65
N THR A 466 14.46 -4.87 -2.71
CA THR A 466 15.01 -3.86 -1.80
C THR A 466 14.33 -3.90 -0.43
N SER A 467 15.04 -3.50 0.63
CA SER A 467 14.48 -3.38 1.99
C SER A 467 14.00 -4.70 2.61
N VAL A 468 14.60 -5.83 2.24
CA VAL A 468 14.41 -7.12 2.92
C VAL A 468 15.26 -7.14 4.20
N GLU A 469 14.64 -7.43 5.33
CA GLU A 469 15.31 -7.55 6.62
C GLU A 469 15.57 -9.02 6.95
N PHE A 470 16.84 -9.40 7.04
CA PHE A 470 17.26 -10.69 7.60
C PHE A 470 17.76 -10.47 9.02
N LEU A 471 17.29 -11.27 9.98
CA LEU A 471 17.81 -11.31 11.33
C LEU A 471 18.32 -12.72 11.63
N ASN A 472 19.60 -12.84 11.98
CA ASN A 472 20.30 -14.11 12.13
C ASN A 472 20.33 -14.91 10.80
N ALA A 473 20.89 -14.28 9.77
CA ALA A 473 20.86 -14.76 8.38
C ALA A 473 21.44 -16.19 8.21
N ARG A 474 22.41 -16.56 9.06
CA ARG A 474 23.04 -17.90 9.06
C ARG A 474 22.11 -19.07 9.33
N ARG A 475 20.86 -18.83 9.70
CA ARG A 475 19.83 -19.86 9.92
C ARG A 475 18.66 -19.79 8.94
N ILE A 476 18.85 -19.03 7.86
CA ILE A 476 17.86 -18.85 6.81
C ILE A 476 18.38 -19.52 5.53
N GLU A 477 17.55 -20.39 4.96
CA GLU A 477 17.83 -21.13 3.74
C GLU A 477 16.81 -20.78 2.65
N LEU A 478 17.32 -20.38 1.49
CA LEU A 478 16.52 -20.09 0.30
C LEU A 478 16.84 -21.10 -0.80
N GLY A 479 15.81 -21.72 -1.35
CA GLY A 479 15.83 -22.60 -2.52
C GLY A 479 16.19 -21.87 -3.82
N LYS A 480 16.02 -22.56 -4.94
CA LYS A 480 16.22 -22.03 -6.30
C LYS A 480 15.00 -21.21 -6.72
N ARG A 481 15.22 -20.15 -7.50
CA ARG A 481 14.17 -19.31 -8.10
C ARG A 481 13.16 -18.73 -7.08
N VAL A 482 13.55 -18.60 -5.82
CA VAL A 482 12.71 -17.97 -4.79
C VAL A 482 12.58 -16.48 -5.10
N ARG A 483 11.38 -15.91 -4.92
CA ARG A 483 11.12 -14.48 -5.10
C ARG A 483 10.77 -13.86 -3.75
N ILE A 484 11.55 -12.86 -3.33
CA ILE A 484 11.30 -12.09 -2.10
C ILE A 484 11.12 -10.63 -2.47
N ASP A 485 9.91 -10.12 -2.27
CA ASP A 485 9.53 -8.76 -2.59
C ASP A 485 9.98 -7.74 -1.52
N SER A 486 9.66 -6.46 -1.74
CA SER A 486 10.14 -5.38 -0.88
C SER A 486 9.53 -5.43 0.52
N ASN A 487 10.30 -5.00 1.53
CA ASN A 487 9.85 -4.91 2.92
C ASN A 487 9.49 -6.25 3.59
N VAL A 488 9.97 -7.38 3.06
CA VAL A 488 9.86 -8.68 3.72
C VAL A 488 10.82 -8.75 4.91
N ARG A 489 10.38 -9.32 6.04
CA ARG A 489 11.21 -9.55 7.22
C ARG A 489 11.28 -11.02 7.55
N LEU A 490 12.49 -11.56 7.64
CA LEU A 490 12.79 -12.93 8.04
C LEU A 490 13.57 -12.91 9.36
N ASP A 491 12.92 -13.33 10.44
CA ASP A 491 13.44 -13.26 11.80
C ASP A 491 13.70 -14.67 12.38
N ALA A 492 14.98 -15.09 12.30
CA ALA A 492 15.48 -16.37 12.80
C ALA A 492 16.24 -16.22 14.13
N ARG A 493 15.98 -15.17 14.92
CA ARG A 493 16.62 -14.94 16.23
C ARG A 493 16.12 -15.94 17.27
N GLY A 494 17.00 -16.33 18.21
CA GLY A 494 16.70 -17.29 19.28
C GLY A 494 17.50 -18.59 19.14
N HIS A 495 17.49 -19.42 20.18
CA HIS A 495 18.16 -20.72 20.21
C HIS A 495 17.44 -21.73 19.30
N ASN A 496 18.19 -22.49 18.48
CA ASN A 496 17.72 -23.53 17.53
C ASN A 496 16.64 -23.14 16.49
N ASN A 497 16.42 -21.85 16.24
CA ASN A 497 15.46 -21.41 15.22
C ASN A 497 15.98 -21.56 13.79
N ARG A 498 15.11 -21.91 12.83
CA ARG A 498 15.46 -22.04 11.40
C ARG A 498 14.32 -21.57 10.49
N ILE A 499 14.65 -20.92 9.38
CA ILE A 499 13.68 -20.57 8.32
C ILE A 499 14.14 -21.23 7.03
N VAL A 500 13.27 -22.02 6.40
CA VAL A 500 13.53 -22.71 5.14
C VAL A 500 12.46 -22.33 4.13
N ILE A 501 12.88 -21.81 2.97
CA ILE A 501 11.99 -21.47 1.86
C ILE A 501 12.44 -22.32 0.66
N ALA A 502 11.57 -23.23 0.21
CA ALA A 502 11.86 -24.17 -0.86
C ALA A 502 11.79 -23.53 -2.26
N ASP A 503 12.05 -24.32 -3.30
CA ASP A 503 12.23 -23.85 -4.67
C ASP A 503 10.95 -23.17 -5.22
N GLU A 504 11.12 -22.08 -5.98
CA GLU A 504 10.04 -21.32 -6.66
C GLU A 504 8.97 -20.69 -5.74
N ALA A 505 9.17 -20.72 -4.43
CA ALA A 505 8.29 -20.02 -3.50
C ALA A 505 8.38 -18.49 -3.66
N THR A 506 7.26 -17.81 -3.45
CA THR A 506 7.15 -16.35 -3.55
C THR A 506 6.64 -15.74 -2.25
N LEU A 507 7.41 -14.80 -1.70
CA LEU A 507 7.02 -13.96 -0.57
C LEU A 507 6.73 -12.54 -1.07
N ALA A 508 5.46 -12.15 -1.03
CA ALA A 508 5.02 -10.83 -1.47
C ALA A 508 5.39 -9.72 -0.48
N SER A 509 5.22 -8.47 -0.90
CA SER A 509 5.69 -7.30 -0.15
C SER A 509 5.12 -7.24 1.27
N GLY A 510 5.99 -6.97 2.26
CA GLY A 510 5.57 -6.77 3.65
C GLY A 510 5.30 -8.05 4.46
N VAL A 511 5.58 -9.24 3.92
CA VAL A 511 5.48 -10.50 4.67
C VAL A 511 6.47 -10.51 5.86
N VAL A 512 6.01 -11.00 7.01
CA VAL A 512 6.84 -11.16 8.22
C VAL A 512 6.85 -12.63 8.61
N LEU A 513 8.02 -13.27 8.57
CA LEU A 513 8.26 -14.61 9.12
C LEU A 513 9.06 -14.46 10.41
N GLN A 514 8.48 -14.87 11.55
CA GLN A 514 9.14 -14.76 12.85
C GLN A 514 9.09 -16.07 13.63
N THR A 515 10.27 -16.66 13.82
CA THR A 515 10.45 -17.83 14.70
C THR A 515 10.48 -17.42 16.17
N LEU A 516 9.88 -18.23 17.04
CA LEU A 516 9.99 -18.14 18.50
C LEU A 516 10.72 -19.37 19.05
N GLN A 517 11.23 -19.32 20.29
CA GLN A 517 12.18 -20.29 20.91
C GLN A 517 12.06 -21.74 20.41
N GLY A 518 13.12 -22.26 19.77
CA GLY A 518 13.22 -23.64 19.28
C GLY A 518 12.36 -23.99 18.06
N GLY A 519 11.77 -22.99 17.38
CA GLY A 519 10.83 -23.18 16.28
C GLY A 519 11.44 -23.12 14.87
N SER A 520 10.80 -23.81 13.92
CA SER A 520 11.15 -23.74 12.49
C SER A 520 9.98 -23.23 11.64
N ILE A 521 10.26 -22.42 10.62
CA ILE A 521 9.27 -22.06 9.59
C ILE A 521 9.73 -22.67 8.27
N GLU A 522 8.88 -23.48 7.67
CA GLU A 522 9.15 -24.20 6.43
C GLU A 522 8.09 -23.85 5.39
N VAL A 523 8.51 -23.27 4.26
CA VAL A 523 7.65 -22.90 3.14
C VAL A 523 7.95 -23.80 1.95
N GLY A 524 6.94 -24.55 1.50
CA GLY A 524 7.04 -25.53 0.43
C GLY A 524 7.23 -24.93 -0.97
N GLU A 525 7.52 -25.82 -1.92
CA GLU A 525 7.80 -25.46 -3.32
C GLU A 525 6.58 -24.81 -3.98
N GLN A 526 6.82 -23.79 -4.81
CA GLN A 526 5.78 -23.02 -5.52
C GLN A 526 4.71 -22.37 -4.61
N ALA A 527 4.91 -22.36 -3.30
CA ALA A 527 3.99 -21.70 -2.38
C ALA A 527 4.03 -20.17 -2.56
N TYR A 528 2.85 -19.56 -2.56
CA TYR A 528 2.67 -18.12 -2.62
C TYR A 528 2.18 -17.58 -1.29
N ILE A 529 2.94 -16.66 -0.70
CA ILE A 529 2.53 -15.94 0.51
C ILE A 529 2.21 -14.49 0.13
N GLY A 530 0.94 -14.13 0.30
CA GLY A 530 0.39 -12.83 -0.04
C GLY A 530 0.91 -11.68 0.82
N PRO A 531 0.75 -10.44 0.35
CA PRO A 531 1.37 -9.28 0.98
C PRO A 531 0.83 -9.02 2.39
N TYR A 532 1.70 -8.51 3.26
CA TYR A 532 1.42 -8.16 4.65
C TYR A 532 0.94 -9.31 5.56
N SER A 533 1.14 -10.57 5.14
CA SER A 533 0.86 -11.73 5.98
C SER A 533 1.93 -11.88 7.07
N CYS A 534 1.49 -12.21 8.28
CA CYS A 534 2.32 -12.39 9.46
C CYS A 534 2.29 -13.86 9.89
N LEU A 535 3.45 -14.52 9.85
CA LEU A 535 3.62 -15.91 10.21
C LEU A 535 4.55 -15.96 11.42
N SER A 536 3.99 -16.25 12.59
CA SER A 536 4.73 -16.25 13.86
C SER A 536 4.20 -17.32 14.80
N GLY A 537 5.09 -18.07 15.46
CA GLY A 537 4.64 -19.01 16.49
C GLY A 537 5.78 -19.76 17.17
N PRO A 538 5.54 -20.28 18.39
CA PRO A 538 6.38 -21.31 19.00
C PRO A 538 6.18 -22.66 18.29
N GLY A 539 7.24 -23.46 18.16
CA GLY A 539 7.18 -24.76 17.46
C GLY A 539 7.40 -24.65 15.94
N THR A 540 7.05 -25.71 15.21
CA THR A 540 7.24 -25.79 13.74
C THR A 540 5.98 -25.32 13.00
N LEU A 541 6.14 -24.33 12.12
CA LEU A 541 5.14 -23.92 11.12
C LEU A 541 5.55 -24.49 9.77
N SER A 542 4.79 -25.45 9.25
CA SER A 542 5.04 -26.06 7.94
C SER A 542 3.94 -25.68 6.96
N ILE A 543 4.31 -25.10 5.82
CA ILE A 543 3.43 -24.80 4.70
C ILE A 543 3.84 -25.71 3.54
N GLY A 544 2.89 -26.47 3.01
CA GLY A 544 3.08 -27.41 1.93
C GLY A 544 3.35 -26.74 0.58
N ARG A 545 3.53 -27.59 -0.43
CA ARG A 545 3.74 -27.18 -1.82
C ARG A 545 2.44 -26.66 -2.43
N ASP A 546 2.56 -25.82 -3.47
CA ASP A 546 1.42 -25.30 -4.23
C ASP A 546 0.36 -24.56 -3.39
N CYS A 547 0.73 -24.13 -2.18
CA CYS A 547 -0.18 -23.40 -1.30
C CYS A 547 -0.34 -21.95 -1.76
N LEU A 548 -1.56 -21.43 -1.68
CA LEU A 548 -1.85 -20.02 -1.89
C LEU A 548 -2.35 -19.42 -0.59
N ILE A 549 -1.58 -18.50 -0.03
CA ILE A 549 -1.98 -17.71 1.13
C ILE A 549 -2.24 -16.29 0.63
N ALA A 550 -3.48 -15.81 0.77
CA ALA A 550 -3.84 -14.47 0.35
C ALA A 550 -3.27 -13.40 1.30
N ALA A 551 -3.49 -12.13 0.98
CA ALA A 551 -2.95 -11.01 1.75
C ALA A 551 -3.52 -10.97 3.18
N HIS A 552 -2.73 -10.41 4.11
CA HIS A 552 -3.11 -10.19 5.51
C HIS A 552 -3.45 -11.44 6.33
N ALA A 553 -2.98 -12.62 5.92
CA ALA A 553 -3.16 -13.81 6.76
C ALA A 553 -2.32 -13.68 8.04
N GLU A 554 -2.94 -13.98 9.18
CA GLU A 554 -2.30 -14.02 10.50
C GLU A 554 -2.22 -15.47 10.96
N ILE A 555 -1.03 -16.07 10.83
CA ILE A 555 -0.77 -17.44 11.23
C ILE A 555 0.01 -17.38 12.53
N CYS A 556 -0.73 -17.41 13.63
CA CYS A 556 -0.21 -17.13 14.96
C CYS A 556 -0.28 -18.35 15.87
N GLY A 557 0.89 -18.88 16.21
CA GLY A 557 1.04 -19.75 17.35
C GLY A 557 0.96 -18.93 18.64
N ALA A 558 -0.23 -18.78 19.24
CA ALA A 558 -0.31 -18.23 20.59
C ALA A 558 0.29 -19.24 21.59
N PRO A 559 1.14 -18.83 22.55
CA PRO A 559 1.43 -19.68 23.71
C PRO A 559 0.10 -19.94 24.43
N ARG A 560 -0.18 -21.20 24.75
CA ARG A 560 -1.30 -21.57 25.61
C ARG A 560 -1.16 -20.75 26.90
N LEU A 561 -2.17 -19.96 27.26
CA LEU A 561 -2.22 -19.21 28.53
C LEU A 561 -2.20 -20.13 29.78
N GLU A 562 -2.28 -21.45 29.57
CA GLU A 562 -2.31 -22.51 30.60
C GLU A 562 -1.05 -23.39 30.60
N ALA A 563 0.12 -22.86 30.20
CA ALA A 563 1.37 -23.58 30.45
C ALA A 563 1.77 -23.38 31.91
N ASP A 564 1.71 -24.47 32.70
CA ASP A 564 2.22 -24.53 34.07
C ASP A 564 3.69 -24.04 34.10
N PRO A 565 4.01 -22.94 34.81
CA PRO A 565 5.38 -22.45 34.92
C PRO A 565 6.34 -23.45 35.58
N ALA A 566 5.83 -24.55 36.15
CA ALA A 566 6.63 -25.65 36.71
C ALA A 566 7.16 -26.66 35.68
N GLN A 567 6.78 -26.60 34.40
CA GLN A 567 7.27 -27.50 33.35
C GLN A 567 8.00 -26.76 32.21
N PRO A 568 9.27 -26.37 32.41
CA PRO A 568 10.09 -25.86 31.31
C PRO A 568 10.46 -27.02 30.38
N GLY A 569 9.79 -27.13 29.22
CA GLY A 569 10.18 -28.11 28.20
C GLY A 569 9.12 -28.54 27.18
N THR A 570 7.84 -28.19 27.32
CA THR A 570 6.83 -28.61 26.33
C THR A 570 6.85 -27.70 25.10
N THR A 571 7.36 -28.22 23.97
CA THR A 571 7.25 -27.61 22.63
C THR A 571 5.79 -27.28 22.35
N ALA A 572 5.47 -26.00 22.14
CA ALA A 572 4.12 -25.62 21.73
C ALA A 572 3.72 -26.35 20.44
N PRO A 573 2.44 -26.75 20.29
CA PRO A 573 2.00 -27.48 19.12
C PRO A 573 2.12 -26.58 17.88
N GLY A 574 2.85 -27.07 16.87
CA GLY A 574 3.08 -26.37 15.61
C GLY A 574 1.81 -26.20 14.77
N ILE A 575 1.94 -25.53 13.63
CA ILE A 575 0.85 -25.37 12.65
C ILE A 575 1.27 -26.08 11.36
N VAL A 576 0.37 -26.91 10.83
CA VAL A 576 0.62 -27.67 9.60
C VAL A 576 -0.40 -27.28 8.55
N ILE A 577 0.04 -26.64 7.48
CA ILE A 577 -0.75 -26.42 6.27
C ILE A 577 -0.20 -27.38 5.22
N GLU A 578 -0.98 -28.39 4.83
CA GLU A 578 -0.55 -29.39 3.84
C GLU A 578 -0.59 -28.84 2.40
N ASP A 579 -0.12 -29.62 1.44
CA ASP A 579 -0.01 -29.15 0.04
C ASP A 579 -1.36 -28.72 -0.58
N ASP A 580 -1.29 -27.83 -1.58
CA ASP A 580 -2.42 -27.33 -2.39
C ASP A 580 -3.54 -26.67 -1.57
N CYS A 581 -3.24 -26.20 -0.35
CA CYS A 581 -4.21 -25.46 0.47
C CYS A 581 -4.36 -24.02 -0.01
N TRP A 582 -5.57 -23.49 0.12
CA TRP A 582 -5.87 -22.09 -0.12
C TRP A 582 -6.37 -21.40 1.14
N ILE A 583 -5.61 -20.41 1.59
CA ILE A 583 -5.95 -19.56 2.73
C ILE A 583 -6.42 -18.20 2.20
N GLY A 584 -7.69 -17.88 2.47
CA GLY A 584 -8.34 -16.63 2.08
C GLY A 584 -7.72 -15.38 2.72
N HIS A 585 -8.17 -14.22 2.25
CA HIS A 585 -7.71 -12.93 2.74
C HIS A 585 -8.07 -12.74 4.22
N ASP A 586 -7.19 -12.14 5.02
CA ASP A 586 -7.46 -11.80 6.43
C ASP A 586 -7.88 -13.01 7.29
N VAL A 587 -7.34 -14.19 6.98
CA VAL A 587 -7.58 -15.42 7.77
C VAL A 587 -6.64 -15.47 8.96
N THR A 588 -7.19 -15.82 10.12
CA THR A 588 -6.42 -16.11 11.35
C THR A 588 -6.36 -17.62 11.59
N ILE A 589 -5.17 -18.19 11.76
CA ILE A 589 -4.96 -19.61 12.15
C ILE A 589 -4.24 -19.66 13.50
N VAL A 590 -4.82 -20.36 14.47
CA VAL A 590 -4.26 -20.47 15.83
C VAL A 590 -3.30 -21.65 15.99
N ALA A 591 -2.52 -21.65 17.08
CA ALA A 591 -1.56 -22.70 17.42
C ALA A 591 -2.20 -24.10 17.44
N GLY A 592 -1.45 -25.11 16.96
CA GLY A 592 -1.86 -26.52 17.01
C GLY A 592 -2.84 -26.97 15.92
N VAL A 593 -3.20 -26.09 14.97
CA VAL A 593 -4.10 -26.44 13.87
C VAL A 593 -3.37 -27.13 12.73
N ARG A 594 -3.98 -28.20 12.21
CA ARG A 594 -3.67 -28.82 10.92
C ARG A 594 -4.74 -28.49 9.89
N ILE A 595 -4.32 -27.95 8.74
CA ILE A 595 -5.14 -27.77 7.54
C ILE A 595 -4.74 -28.85 6.55
N GLY A 596 -5.66 -29.79 6.30
CA GLY A 596 -5.42 -30.93 5.43
C GLY A 596 -5.30 -30.54 3.96
N ARG A 597 -4.62 -31.38 3.18
CA ARG A 597 -4.28 -31.15 1.77
C ARG A 597 -5.48 -30.69 0.94
N GLY A 598 -5.26 -29.69 0.09
CA GLY A 598 -6.29 -29.16 -0.80
C GLY A 598 -7.34 -28.29 -0.09
N SER A 599 -7.32 -28.12 1.22
CA SER A 599 -8.43 -27.42 1.89
C SER A 599 -8.50 -25.95 1.52
N ILE A 600 -9.72 -25.41 1.52
CA ILE A 600 -9.99 -24.00 1.24
C ILE A 600 -10.52 -23.35 2.51
N VAL A 601 -9.83 -22.31 2.98
CA VAL A 601 -10.28 -21.48 4.10
C VAL A 601 -10.77 -20.14 3.54
N GLY A 602 -12.05 -19.84 3.76
CA GLY A 602 -12.67 -18.61 3.29
C GLY A 602 -12.06 -17.36 3.96
N ALA A 603 -12.16 -16.21 3.27
CA ALA A 603 -11.64 -14.95 3.78
C ALA A 603 -12.26 -14.54 5.13
N GLY A 604 -11.48 -13.90 6.00
CA GLY A 604 -11.90 -13.45 7.34
C GLY A 604 -12.14 -14.57 8.35
N ALA A 605 -11.82 -15.82 8.00
CA ALA A 605 -12.05 -16.95 8.89
C ALA A 605 -11.08 -16.97 10.08
N VAL A 606 -11.55 -17.43 11.24
CA VAL A 606 -10.71 -17.67 12.43
C VAL A 606 -10.68 -19.17 12.70
N VAL A 607 -9.63 -19.84 12.23
CA VAL A 607 -9.45 -21.28 12.32
C VAL A 607 -8.92 -21.65 13.70
N THR A 608 -9.80 -22.23 14.52
CA THR A 608 -9.51 -22.63 15.91
C THR A 608 -9.35 -24.15 16.08
N GLY A 609 -9.45 -24.93 15.02
CA GLY A 609 -9.34 -26.38 15.04
C GLY A 609 -9.03 -26.95 13.66
N ASP A 610 -8.68 -28.23 13.61
CA ASP A 610 -8.22 -28.90 12.38
C ASP A 610 -9.26 -28.86 11.27
N ILE A 611 -8.79 -28.65 10.04
CA ILE A 611 -9.59 -28.68 8.81
C ILE A 611 -9.24 -29.97 8.06
N PRO A 612 -10.19 -30.89 7.83
CA PRO A 612 -9.95 -32.13 7.09
C PRO A 612 -9.49 -31.86 5.66
N ALA A 613 -8.75 -32.79 5.05
CA ALA A 613 -8.30 -32.64 3.66
C ALA A 613 -9.48 -32.41 2.70
N TYR A 614 -9.27 -31.54 1.72
CA TYR A 614 -10.26 -31.13 0.71
C TYR A 614 -11.52 -30.47 1.27
N ALA A 615 -11.52 -30.12 2.56
CA ALA A 615 -12.63 -29.43 3.18
C ALA A 615 -12.62 -27.93 2.83
N ILE A 616 -13.80 -27.35 2.88
CA ILE A 616 -14.03 -25.92 2.76
C ILE A 616 -14.49 -25.44 4.12
N ALA A 617 -13.76 -24.50 4.71
CA ALA A 617 -14.06 -23.97 6.02
C ALA A 617 -14.13 -22.44 6.01
N ALA A 618 -15.04 -21.86 6.78
CA ALA A 618 -15.11 -20.41 6.93
C ALA A 618 -15.84 -19.97 8.21
N GLY A 619 -15.79 -18.67 8.48
CA GLY A 619 -16.41 -18.04 9.65
C GLY A 619 -15.44 -17.84 10.82
N ALA A 620 -15.92 -17.19 11.87
CA ALA A 620 -15.17 -16.91 13.08
C ALA A 620 -16.01 -17.29 14.32
N PRO A 621 -15.80 -18.49 14.91
CA PRO A 621 -14.79 -19.50 14.56
C PRO A 621 -15.13 -20.25 13.26
N ALA A 622 -14.10 -20.74 12.57
CA ALA A 622 -14.25 -21.46 11.31
C ALA A 622 -15.05 -22.76 11.52
N ARG A 623 -15.94 -23.04 10.58
CA ARG A 623 -16.72 -24.28 10.50
C ARG A 623 -16.53 -24.89 9.12
N VAL A 624 -16.38 -26.22 9.07
CA VAL A 624 -16.35 -26.97 7.81
C VAL A 624 -17.76 -26.93 7.22
N LEU A 625 -17.87 -26.34 6.03
CA LEU A 625 -19.13 -26.20 5.29
C LEU A 625 -19.39 -27.41 4.37
N GLY A 626 -18.31 -28.05 3.93
CA GLY A 626 -18.38 -29.24 3.08
C GLY A 626 -16.99 -29.70 2.65
N SER A 627 -16.93 -30.78 1.88
CA SER A 627 -15.73 -31.21 1.17
C SER A 627 -16.03 -31.20 -0.32
N TYR A 628 -15.11 -30.68 -1.12
CA TYR A 628 -15.24 -30.75 -2.58
C TYR A 628 -14.69 -32.06 -3.15
N ARG A 629 -14.12 -32.92 -2.29
CA ARG A 629 -13.68 -34.27 -2.63
C ARG A 629 -14.36 -35.28 -1.72
N THR A 630 -15.26 -36.08 -2.27
CA THR A 630 -15.96 -37.14 -1.52
C THR A 630 -15.12 -38.41 -1.49
N ASP A 631 -14.03 -38.40 -0.72
CA ASP A 631 -13.35 -39.64 -0.30
C ASP A 631 -13.65 -39.92 1.17
N THR A 632 -14.88 -39.65 1.63
CA THR A 632 -15.39 -40.32 2.82
C THR A 632 -15.73 -41.77 2.42
N PRO A 633 -15.36 -42.78 3.24
CA PRO A 633 -15.52 -44.20 2.90
C PRO A 633 -16.94 -44.61 2.48
N GLU A 634 -17.97 -43.85 2.87
CA GLU A 634 -19.37 -44.16 2.57
C GLU A 634 -19.79 -43.91 1.11
N VAL A 635 -19.12 -43.01 0.36
CA VAL A 635 -19.49 -42.71 -1.05
C VAL A 635 -18.65 -43.49 -2.06
N ALA A 636 -17.46 -43.97 -1.65
CA ALA A 636 -16.62 -44.84 -2.49
C ALA A 636 -17.35 -46.13 -2.91
N VAL A 637 -18.30 -46.61 -2.10
CA VAL A 637 -19.11 -47.80 -2.40
C VAL A 637 -20.11 -47.55 -3.55
N GLN A 638 -20.55 -46.31 -3.79
CA GLN A 638 -21.44 -45.99 -4.92
C GLN A 638 -20.69 -45.66 -6.22
N VAL A 639 -19.50 -45.07 -6.15
CA VAL A 639 -18.70 -44.77 -7.36
C VAL A 639 -17.93 -45.99 -7.86
N ALA A 640 -17.56 -46.93 -6.99
CA ALA A 640 -16.96 -48.21 -7.38
C ALA A 640 -17.91 -49.09 -8.22
N GLY A 641 -19.20 -48.78 -8.27
CA GLY A 641 -20.16 -49.38 -9.22
C GLY A 641 -20.06 -48.87 -10.66
N SER A 642 -19.16 -47.92 -10.97
CA SER A 642 -19.10 -47.23 -12.27
C SER A 642 -17.80 -47.45 -13.08
N SER A 643 -17.15 -48.60 -12.91
CA SER A 643 -15.99 -49.02 -13.72
C SER A 643 -16.27 -49.14 -15.24
N GLY A 644 -17.53 -48.96 -15.67
CA GLY A 644 -17.96 -48.92 -17.08
C GLY A 644 -18.44 -47.55 -17.61
N ALA A 645 -18.34 -46.44 -16.86
CA ALA A 645 -18.80 -45.14 -17.34
C ALA A 645 -17.83 -44.50 -18.34
N SER A 646 -18.34 -43.94 -19.45
CA SER A 646 -17.52 -43.24 -20.45
C SER A 646 -16.77 -42.04 -19.83
N PRO A 647 -15.57 -41.68 -20.33
CA PRO A 647 -14.83 -40.51 -19.84
C PRO A 647 -15.66 -39.23 -19.80
N TRP A 648 -16.52 -39.04 -20.81
CA TRP A 648 -17.41 -37.90 -20.93
C TRP A 648 -18.46 -37.83 -19.81
N ARG A 649 -19.04 -38.96 -19.37
CA ARG A 649 -19.96 -38.99 -18.21
C ARG A 649 -19.29 -38.62 -16.89
N ARG A 650 -18.02 -39.01 -16.71
CA ARG A 650 -17.26 -38.64 -15.51
C ARG A 650 -16.98 -37.13 -15.48
N ILE A 651 -16.65 -36.55 -16.63
CA ILE A 651 -16.45 -35.10 -16.77
C ILE A 651 -17.74 -34.34 -16.48
N GLU A 652 -18.86 -34.83 -17.01
CA GLU A 652 -20.17 -34.23 -16.77
C GLU A 652 -20.51 -34.19 -15.27
N ALA A 653 -20.37 -35.32 -14.58
CA ALA A 653 -20.60 -35.41 -13.14
C ALA A 653 -19.68 -34.49 -12.32
N GLU A 654 -18.41 -34.36 -12.71
CA GLU A 654 -17.46 -33.48 -12.03
C GLU A 654 -17.79 -32.00 -12.22
N LEU A 655 -18.20 -31.61 -13.43
CA LEU A 655 -18.63 -30.24 -13.71
C LEU A 655 -19.92 -29.89 -12.98
N ASP A 656 -20.88 -30.82 -12.89
CA ASP A 656 -22.10 -30.65 -12.11
C ASP A 656 -21.79 -30.46 -10.61
N ARG A 657 -20.86 -31.24 -10.05
CA ARG A 657 -20.38 -31.05 -8.66
C ARG A 657 -19.71 -29.70 -8.47
N THR A 658 -18.86 -29.29 -9.42
CA THR A 658 -18.16 -28.00 -9.37
C THR A 658 -19.15 -26.83 -9.42
N LEU A 659 -20.22 -26.94 -10.21
CA LEU A 659 -21.29 -25.95 -10.29
C LEU A 659 -22.12 -25.90 -9.02
N ILE A 660 -22.53 -27.05 -8.46
CA ILE A 660 -23.25 -27.09 -7.17
C ILE A 660 -22.41 -26.45 -6.07
N LEU A 661 -21.11 -26.74 -6.05
CA LEU A 661 -20.19 -26.13 -5.11
C LEU A 661 -20.14 -24.61 -5.31
N LEU A 662 -19.99 -24.15 -6.56
CA LEU A 662 -19.99 -22.72 -6.87
C LEU A 662 -21.30 -22.03 -6.42
N GLU A 663 -22.45 -22.65 -6.65
CA GLU A 663 -23.77 -22.14 -6.23
C GLU A 663 -23.90 -22.09 -4.70
N SER A 664 -23.37 -23.09 -3.99
CA SER A 664 -23.34 -23.08 -2.52
C SER A 664 -22.43 -21.97 -1.99
N LEU A 665 -21.27 -21.76 -2.62
CA LEU A 665 -20.32 -20.71 -2.24
C LEU A 665 -20.89 -19.32 -2.53
N ASP A 666 -21.54 -19.11 -3.68
CA ASP A 666 -22.19 -17.84 -4.00
C ASP A 666 -23.30 -17.50 -2.98
N ARG A 667 -24.06 -18.50 -2.52
CA ARG A 667 -25.14 -18.34 -1.54
C ARG A 667 -24.64 -17.93 -0.16
N ASP A 668 -23.55 -18.55 0.31
CA ASP A 668 -23.08 -18.40 1.69
C ASP A 668 -22.06 -17.27 1.86
N PHE A 669 -21.36 -16.86 0.78
CA PHE A 669 -20.21 -15.94 0.85
C PHE A 669 -20.37 -14.61 0.11
N GLY A 670 -21.41 -14.43 -0.71
CA GLY A 670 -21.64 -13.17 -1.44
C GLY A 670 -20.48 -12.74 -2.35
N SER A 671 -20.42 -11.44 -2.68
CA SER A 671 -19.56 -10.87 -3.74
C SER A 671 -18.05 -10.79 -3.44
N LEU A 672 -17.61 -11.11 -2.22
CA LEU A 672 -16.25 -10.82 -1.73
C LEU A 672 -15.22 -11.94 -1.99
N LEU A 673 -15.67 -13.16 -2.32
CA LEU A 673 -14.78 -14.33 -2.55
C LEU A 673 -14.67 -14.78 -4.01
N ILE A 674 -15.52 -14.27 -4.89
CA ILE A 674 -15.90 -14.99 -6.11
C ILE A 674 -14.80 -15.11 -7.19
N PRO A 675 -14.00 -14.07 -7.53
CA PRO A 675 -13.12 -14.14 -8.70
C PRO A 675 -12.00 -15.19 -8.57
N VAL A 676 -11.38 -15.29 -7.40
CA VAL A 676 -10.25 -16.21 -7.17
C VAL A 676 -10.73 -17.66 -7.06
N VAL A 677 -11.90 -17.89 -6.44
CA VAL A 677 -12.49 -19.23 -6.32
C VAL A 677 -12.84 -19.76 -7.71
N ARG A 678 -13.50 -18.93 -8.53
CA ARG A 678 -13.93 -19.33 -9.87
C ARG A 678 -12.76 -19.70 -10.78
N VAL A 679 -11.68 -18.92 -10.75
CA VAL A 679 -10.48 -19.22 -11.57
C VAL A 679 -9.87 -20.57 -11.16
N LYS A 680 -9.79 -20.89 -9.87
CA LYS A 680 -9.26 -22.18 -9.40
C LYS A 680 -10.22 -23.35 -9.67
N LEU A 681 -11.54 -23.17 -9.46
CA LEU A 681 -12.54 -24.20 -9.79
C LEU A 681 -12.53 -24.53 -11.29
N LEU A 682 -12.45 -23.50 -12.14
CA LEU A 682 -12.27 -23.67 -13.58
C LEU A 682 -10.98 -24.44 -13.88
N HIS A 683 -9.85 -24.03 -13.30
CA HIS A 683 -8.56 -24.70 -13.52
C HIS A 683 -8.58 -26.18 -13.09
N ASN A 684 -9.20 -26.49 -11.95
CA ASN A 684 -9.35 -27.86 -11.46
C ASN A 684 -10.25 -28.69 -12.39
N ALA A 685 -11.36 -28.11 -12.87
CA ALA A 685 -12.21 -28.75 -13.87
C ALA A 685 -11.45 -29.03 -15.18
N LEU A 686 -10.66 -28.08 -15.67
CA LEU A 686 -9.83 -28.28 -16.88
C LEU A 686 -8.75 -29.35 -16.66
N LYS A 687 -8.10 -29.38 -15.47
CA LYS A 687 -7.14 -30.45 -15.11
C LYS A 687 -7.81 -31.82 -15.08
N PHE A 688 -9.05 -31.90 -14.60
CA PHE A 688 -9.81 -33.15 -14.62
C PHE A 688 -10.13 -33.58 -16.05
N ILE A 689 -10.61 -32.67 -16.90
CA ILE A 689 -10.88 -32.93 -18.32
C ILE A 689 -9.62 -33.42 -19.04
N HIS A 690 -8.49 -32.74 -18.83
CA HIS A 690 -7.20 -33.09 -19.39
C HIS A 690 -6.81 -34.54 -19.04
N ARG A 691 -6.88 -34.91 -17.75
CA ARG A 691 -6.57 -36.27 -17.29
C ARG A 691 -7.57 -37.31 -17.76
N ALA A 692 -8.86 -36.99 -17.75
CA ALA A 692 -9.93 -37.93 -18.09
C ALA A 692 -9.95 -38.30 -19.58
N LEU A 693 -9.62 -37.34 -20.46
CA LEU A 693 -9.59 -37.55 -21.90
C LEU A 693 -8.22 -38.01 -22.43
N GLY A 694 -7.16 -37.86 -21.63
CA GLY A 694 -5.79 -38.19 -22.03
C GLY A 694 -5.29 -37.30 -23.18
N VAL A 695 -5.69 -36.03 -23.19
CA VAL A 695 -5.32 -35.04 -24.21
C VAL A 695 -4.20 -34.15 -23.71
N GLU A 696 -3.38 -33.64 -24.61
CA GLU A 696 -2.19 -32.85 -24.31
C GLU A 696 -2.53 -31.42 -23.94
N THR A 697 -3.67 -30.89 -24.41
CA THR A 697 -4.08 -29.50 -24.14
C THR A 697 -5.59 -29.36 -23.94
N VAL A 698 -5.97 -28.53 -22.98
CA VAL A 698 -7.37 -28.14 -22.70
C VAL A 698 -7.39 -26.64 -22.40
N THR A 699 -8.14 -25.87 -23.17
CA THR A 699 -8.10 -24.39 -23.11
C THR A 699 -9.48 -23.76 -23.17
N VAL A 700 -9.69 -22.72 -22.38
CA VAL A 700 -10.85 -21.82 -22.41
C VAL A 700 -10.39 -20.40 -22.71
N LEU A 701 -10.96 -19.81 -23.76
CA LEU A 701 -10.78 -18.41 -24.14
C LEU A 701 -12.08 -17.64 -23.91
N LEU A 702 -11.98 -16.41 -23.41
CA LEU A 702 -13.14 -15.54 -23.16
C LEU A 702 -13.09 -14.28 -24.02
N ALA A 703 -14.25 -13.72 -24.32
CA ALA A 703 -14.35 -12.48 -25.10
C ALA A 703 -13.83 -11.27 -24.30
N ALA A 704 -12.95 -10.47 -24.92
CA ALA A 704 -12.40 -9.24 -24.35
C ALA A 704 -13.02 -8.00 -25.01
N ALA A 705 -13.67 -7.15 -24.20
CA ALA A 705 -14.46 -5.99 -24.64
C ALA A 705 -13.66 -4.96 -25.46
N GLU A 706 -12.39 -4.75 -25.11
CA GLU A 706 -11.60 -3.63 -25.66
C GLU A 706 -11.09 -3.87 -27.10
N LYS A 707 -11.18 -5.09 -27.66
CA LYS A 707 -10.47 -5.46 -28.90
C LYS A 707 -11.20 -6.36 -29.91
N ASN A 708 -12.49 -6.69 -29.72
CA ASN A 708 -13.22 -7.68 -30.55
C ASN A 708 -12.40 -8.98 -30.75
N ALA A 709 -11.87 -9.50 -29.65
CA ALA A 709 -10.91 -10.59 -29.62
C ALA A 709 -11.23 -11.56 -28.47
N LEU A 710 -10.74 -12.79 -28.60
CA LEU A 710 -10.73 -13.81 -27.57
C LEU A 710 -9.39 -13.77 -26.84
N GLN A 711 -9.40 -13.74 -25.52
CA GLN A 711 -8.19 -13.85 -24.70
C GLN A 711 -8.16 -15.22 -24.02
N VAL A 712 -6.98 -15.85 -23.97
CA VAL A 712 -6.80 -17.09 -23.22
C VAL A 712 -7.02 -16.82 -21.72
N HIS A 713 -8.05 -17.46 -21.14
CA HIS A 713 -8.44 -17.23 -19.75
C HIS A 713 -7.91 -18.32 -18.80
N ALA A 714 -7.97 -19.58 -19.24
CA ALA A 714 -7.41 -20.71 -18.51
C ALA A 714 -6.96 -21.81 -19.49
N SER A 715 -5.83 -22.44 -19.20
CA SER A 715 -5.32 -23.56 -19.98
C SER A 715 -4.56 -24.56 -19.11
N VAL A 716 -4.67 -25.84 -19.46
CA VAL A 716 -3.87 -26.94 -18.92
C VAL A 716 -3.12 -27.57 -20.09
N GLY A 717 -1.80 -27.66 -19.97
CA GLY A 717 -0.91 -28.08 -21.06
C GLY A 717 -0.38 -26.93 -21.92
N LEU A 718 -0.88 -25.69 -21.76
CA LEU A 718 -0.35 -24.46 -22.40
C LEU A 718 -0.35 -23.28 -21.42
N GLU A 719 0.13 -23.50 -20.19
CA GLU A 719 0.11 -22.51 -19.10
C GLU A 719 0.83 -21.20 -19.46
N GLN A 720 1.84 -21.28 -20.34
CA GLN A 720 2.59 -20.13 -20.83
C GLN A 720 1.73 -19.17 -21.69
N GLU A 721 0.70 -19.66 -22.37
CA GLU A 721 -0.23 -18.81 -23.14
C GLU A 721 -1.08 -17.89 -22.23
N VAL A 722 -1.42 -18.38 -21.04
CA VAL A 722 -2.14 -17.59 -20.01
C VAL A 722 -1.22 -16.50 -19.45
N ALA A 723 0.05 -16.83 -19.19
CA ALA A 723 1.04 -15.88 -18.66
C ALA A 723 1.38 -14.76 -19.66
N GLU A 724 1.40 -15.06 -20.96
CA GLU A 724 1.67 -14.09 -22.03
C GLU A 724 0.41 -13.31 -22.47
N GLY A 725 -0.78 -13.71 -22.02
CA GLY A 725 -2.03 -12.99 -22.28
C GLY A 725 -2.44 -12.99 -23.76
N ILE A 726 -2.20 -14.10 -24.47
CA ILE A 726 -2.44 -14.20 -25.92
C ILE A 726 -3.88 -13.83 -26.29
N CYS A 727 -4.02 -12.97 -27.29
CA CYS A 727 -5.31 -12.50 -27.83
C CYS A 727 -5.47 -12.94 -29.29
N ILE A 728 -6.58 -13.62 -29.61
CA ILE A 728 -6.96 -14.09 -30.95
C ILE A 728 -8.10 -13.23 -31.47
N ARG A 729 -7.96 -12.65 -32.66
CA ARG A 729 -9.01 -11.79 -33.23
C ARG A 729 -10.23 -12.60 -33.66
N ASN A 730 -11.43 -12.03 -33.51
CA ASN A 730 -12.65 -12.71 -33.97
C ASN A 730 -12.59 -13.00 -35.48
N GLY A 731 -12.98 -14.21 -35.90
CA GLY A 731 -12.90 -14.70 -37.28
C GLY A 731 -11.50 -15.15 -37.75
N ARG A 732 -10.44 -15.00 -36.93
CA ARG A 732 -9.08 -15.46 -37.23
C ARG A 732 -8.69 -16.70 -36.41
N GLY A 733 -7.78 -17.50 -36.96
CA GLY A 733 -7.38 -18.78 -36.35
C GLY A 733 -8.56 -19.74 -36.16
N ILE A 734 -8.37 -20.79 -35.35
CA ILE A 734 -9.42 -21.78 -35.09
C ILE A 734 -10.43 -21.24 -34.08
N ALA A 735 -9.97 -20.72 -32.94
CA ALA A 735 -10.83 -20.17 -31.90
C ALA A 735 -11.68 -18.99 -32.40
N GLY A 736 -11.10 -18.04 -33.15
CA GLY A 736 -11.86 -16.92 -33.70
C GLY A 736 -12.88 -17.35 -34.77
N ARG A 737 -12.62 -18.42 -35.54
CA ARG A 737 -13.61 -18.98 -36.47
C ARG A 737 -14.78 -19.65 -35.75
N ILE A 738 -14.52 -20.40 -34.67
CA ILE A 738 -15.57 -21.01 -33.82
C ILE A 738 -16.46 -19.91 -33.21
N ALA A 739 -15.86 -18.84 -32.70
CA ALA A 739 -16.61 -17.71 -32.17
C ALA A 739 -17.45 -16.99 -33.23
N ALA A 740 -16.88 -16.77 -34.43
CA ALA A 740 -17.58 -16.10 -35.53
C ALA A 740 -18.71 -16.95 -36.13
N SER A 741 -18.52 -18.27 -36.29
CA SER A 741 -19.51 -19.17 -36.87
C SER A 741 -20.59 -19.60 -35.88
N ARG A 742 -20.30 -19.51 -34.57
CA ARG A 742 -21.13 -20.07 -33.49
C ARG A 742 -21.35 -21.59 -33.63
N GLN A 743 -20.49 -22.27 -34.38
CA GLN A 743 -20.58 -23.71 -34.61
C GLN A 743 -19.32 -24.43 -34.12
N PRO A 744 -19.47 -25.67 -33.60
CA PRO A 744 -18.35 -26.55 -33.31
C PRO A 744 -17.45 -26.76 -34.53
N LEU A 745 -16.15 -26.95 -34.28
CA LEU A 745 -15.17 -27.23 -35.32
C LEU A 745 -14.24 -28.35 -34.88
N VAL A 746 -14.06 -29.34 -35.76
CA VAL A 746 -13.06 -30.40 -35.63
C VAL A 746 -12.04 -30.24 -36.74
N VAL A 747 -10.76 -30.24 -36.38
CA VAL A 747 -9.61 -30.10 -37.26
C VAL A 747 -8.78 -31.37 -37.18
N ASP A 748 -8.80 -32.14 -38.27
CA ASP A 748 -8.07 -33.42 -38.39
C ASP A 748 -6.59 -33.23 -38.72
N ASP A 749 -6.17 -32.06 -39.18
CA ASP A 749 -4.78 -31.74 -39.50
C ASP A 749 -4.51 -30.25 -39.30
N LEU A 750 -3.87 -29.91 -38.20
CA LEU A 750 -3.50 -28.54 -37.83
C LEU A 750 -2.45 -27.91 -38.75
N SER A 751 -1.64 -28.71 -39.45
CA SER A 751 -0.56 -28.20 -40.34
C SER A 751 -1.09 -27.42 -41.55
N ARG A 752 -2.36 -27.65 -41.91
CA ARG A 752 -3.04 -27.00 -43.04
C ARG A 752 -3.76 -25.71 -42.65
N MET A 753 -3.64 -25.28 -41.40
CA MET A 753 -4.40 -24.16 -40.84
C MET A 753 -3.50 -22.98 -40.48
N GLU A 754 -4.03 -21.77 -40.60
CA GLU A 754 -3.37 -20.54 -40.12
C GLU A 754 -3.45 -20.51 -38.58
N ILE A 755 -2.35 -20.88 -37.91
CA ILE A 755 -2.23 -20.86 -36.44
C ILE A 755 -1.68 -19.50 -36.00
N GLU A 756 -2.51 -18.69 -35.32
CA GLU A 756 -2.10 -17.38 -34.78
C GLU A 756 -1.28 -17.49 -33.47
N SER A 757 -1.44 -18.55 -32.67
CA SER A 757 -0.62 -18.77 -31.47
C SER A 757 0.75 -19.38 -31.85
N PRO A 758 1.88 -18.71 -31.57
CA PRO A 758 3.22 -19.27 -31.77
C PRO A 758 3.45 -20.54 -30.93
N ILE A 759 2.88 -20.59 -29.73
CA ILE A 759 3.10 -21.68 -28.76
C ILE A 759 2.40 -22.98 -29.18
N LEU A 760 1.23 -22.88 -29.83
CA LEU A 760 0.57 -24.04 -30.45
C LEU A 760 1.42 -24.66 -31.57
N ARG A 761 2.23 -23.86 -32.27
CA ARG A 761 3.10 -24.32 -33.35
C ARG A 761 4.29 -25.12 -32.82
N ASP A 762 4.89 -24.68 -31.72
CA ASP A 762 6.10 -25.29 -31.14
C ASP A 762 5.82 -26.63 -30.42
N ARG A 763 4.58 -26.88 -30.01
CA ARG A 763 4.16 -28.12 -29.30
C ARG A 763 3.81 -29.29 -30.22
N GLY A 764 3.72 -29.09 -31.54
CA GLY A 764 3.50 -30.18 -32.50
C GLY A 764 2.12 -30.85 -32.45
N LEU A 765 1.08 -30.14 -31.97
CA LEU A 765 -0.30 -30.64 -31.99
C LEU A 765 -0.76 -30.93 -33.42
N GLN A 766 -1.43 -32.07 -33.65
CA GLN A 766 -1.90 -32.48 -34.97
C GLN A 766 -3.42 -32.39 -35.11
N HIS A 767 -4.17 -32.61 -34.02
CA HIS A 767 -5.62 -32.69 -34.01
C HIS A 767 -6.20 -31.73 -32.97
N LEU A 768 -7.30 -31.04 -33.31
CA LEU A 768 -7.97 -30.11 -32.39
C LEU A 768 -9.48 -30.14 -32.58
N ALA A 769 -10.22 -30.16 -31.48
CA ALA A 769 -11.67 -29.98 -31.47
C ALA A 769 -12.04 -28.79 -30.58
N GLY A 770 -13.00 -27.99 -31.00
CA GLY A 770 -13.45 -26.83 -30.23
C GLY A 770 -14.93 -26.51 -30.43
N VAL A 771 -15.52 -25.90 -29.41
CA VAL A 771 -16.94 -25.55 -29.32
C VAL A 771 -17.11 -24.13 -28.77
N PRO A 772 -18.16 -23.40 -29.19
CA PRO A 772 -18.46 -22.10 -28.61
C PRO A 772 -18.99 -22.25 -27.18
N LEU A 773 -18.63 -21.31 -26.31
CA LEU A 773 -19.27 -21.10 -25.02
C LEU A 773 -20.36 -20.06 -25.21
N LEU A 774 -21.60 -20.49 -24.98
CA LEU A 774 -22.79 -19.66 -25.18
C LEU A 774 -23.45 -19.36 -23.83
N SER A 775 -23.79 -18.09 -23.59
CA SER A 775 -24.74 -17.71 -22.54
C SER A 775 -25.76 -16.72 -23.10
N ASP A 776 -27.04 -16.92 -22.77
CA ASP A 776 -28.18 -16.11 -23.26
C ASP A 776 -28.15 -15.83 -24.77
N GLY A 777 -27.76 -16.83 -25.57
CA GLY A 777 -27.67 -16.72 -27.03
C GLY A 777 -26.47 -15.94 -27.56
N ARG A 778 -25.57 -15.45 -26.69
CA ARG A 778 -24.34 -14.73 -27.04
C ARG A 778 -23.11 -15.63 -26.91
N VAL A 779 -22.09 -15.38 -27.72
CA VAL A 779 -20.80 -16.07 -27.61
C VAL A 779 -19.95 -15.36 -26.56
N ILE A 780 -19.77 -16.00 -25.41
CA ILE A 780 -18.95 -15.48 -24.31
C ILE A 780 -17.50 -15.97 -24.39
N GLY A 781 -17.23 -17.00 -25.18
CA GLY A 781 -15.90 -17.60 -25.31
C GLY A 781 -15.85 -18.85 -26.19
N VAL A 782 -14.71 -19.53 -26.15
CA VAL A 782 -14.45 -20.79 -26.86
C VAL A 782 -13.75 -21.78 -25.94
N PHE A 783 -14.20 -23.04 -25.98
CA PHE A 783 -13.56 -24.16 -25.30
C PHE A 783 -12.98 -25.11 -26.35
N HIS A 784 -11.69 -25.47 -26.24
CA HIS A 784 -11.07 -26.43 -27.15
C HIS A 784 -10.10 -27.39 -26.45
N ILE A 785 -9.93 -28.55 -27.08
CA ILE A 785 -8.99 -29.60 -26.69
C ILE A 785 -8.09 -29.94 -27.88
N GLY A 786 -6.83 -30.23 -27.61
CA GLY A 786 -5.84 -30.54 -28.65
C GLY A 786 -5.05 -31.79 -28.30
N SER A 787 -4.72 -32.59 -29.32
CA SER A 787 -3.90 -33.79 -29.19
C SER A 787 -2.86 -33.95 -30.31
N ILE A 788 -1.77 -34.65 -30.00
CA ILE A 788 -0.75 -35.03 -30.98
C ILE A 788 -1.17 -36.33 -31.68
N ALA A 789 -1.72 -37.29 -30.94
CA ALA A 789 -1.99 -38.64 -31.45
C ALA A 789 -3.47 -38.94 -31.68
N ARG A 790 -4.38 -38.37 -30.86
CA ARG A 790 -5.80 -38.72 -30.89
C ARG A 790 -6.58 -37.85 -31.87
N ARG A 791 -7.29 -38.47 -32.81
CA ARG A 791 -8.30 -37.80 -33.65
C ARG A 791 -9.61 -37.66 -32.90
N PHE A 792 -10.31 -36.55 -33.12
CA PHE A 792 -11.62 -36.30 -32.56
C PHE A 792 -12.70 -36.60 -33.59
N ASP A 793 -13.77 -37.26 -33.17
CA ASP A 793 -14.88 -37.61 -34.04
C ASP A 793 -16.15 -36.78 -33.72
N MET A 794 -17.24 -37.12 -34.42
CA MET A 794 -18.52 -36.44 -34.21
C MET A 794 -19.15 -36.76 -32.85
N HIS A 795 -18.78 -37.89 -32.23
CA HIS A 795 -19.24 -38.23 -30.90
C HIS A 795 -18.57 -37.32 -29.86
N ASP A 796 -17.25 -37.14 -29.93
CA ASP A 796 -16.49 -36.22 -29.08
C ASP A 796 -17.03 -34.79 -29.18
N CYS A 797 -17.31 -34.32 -30.40
CA CYS A 797 -17.88 -33.00 -30.63
C CYS A 797 -19.24 -32.80 -29.94
N ARG A 798 -20.16 -33.79 -30.00
CA ARG A 798 -21.45 -33.73 -29.29
C ARG A 798 -21.30 -33.70 -27.77
N GLN A 799 -20.34 -34.44 -27.22
CA GLN A 799 -20.05 -34.44 -25.79
C GLN A 799 -19.46 -33.10 -25.34
N MET A 800 -18.57 -32.51 -26.15
CA MET A 800 -18.02 -31.18 -25.88
C MET A 800 -19.10 -30.09 -25.86
N VAL A 801 -20.10 -30.14 -26.75
CA VAL A 801 -21.24 -29.20 -26.70
C VAL A 801 -22.05 -29.34 -25.40
N THR A 802 -22.18 -30.56 -24.88
CA THR A 802 -22.87 -30.81 -23.61
C THR A 802 -22.09 -30.24 -22.42
N ILE A 803 -20.77 -30.36 -22.45
CA ILE A 803 -19.85 -29.81 -21.45
C ILE A 803 -19.74 -28.29 -21.54
N SER A 804 -19.80 -27.72 -22.75
CA SER A 804 -19.63 -26.28 -22.97
C SER A 804 -20.67 -25.45 -22.25
N ARG A 805 -21.91 -25.95 -22.11
CA ARG A 805 -22.97 -25.28 -21.33
C ARG A 805 -22.62 -25.13 -19.85
N ARG A 806 -21.95 -26.14 -19.27
CA ARG A 806 -21.53 -26.13 -17.86
C ARG A 806 -20.31 -25.24 -17.65
N LEU A 807 -19.34 -25.33 -18.55
CA LEU A 807 -18.20 -24.43 -18.56
C LEU A 807 -18.62 -22.97 -18.75
N ALA A 808 -19.62 -22.70 -19.59
CA ALA A 808 -20.17 -21.35 -19.79
C ALA A 808 -20.70 -20.76 -18.48
N ARG A 809 -21.46 -21.53 -17.69
CA ARG A 809 -21.93 -21.10 -16.36
C ARG A 809 -20.80 -20.83 -15.37
N LEU A 810 -19.73 -21.63 -15.39
CA LEU A 810 -18.56 -21.41 -14.52
C LEU A 810 -17.86 -20.08 -14.82
N VAL A 811 -17.88 -19.61 -16.08
CA VAL A 811 -17.12 -18.43 -16.53
C VAL A 811 -17.98 -17.19 -16.81
N GLU A 812 -19.30 -17.29 -16.75
CA GLU A 812 -20.24 -16.23 -17.12
C GLU A 812 -20.01 -14.90 -16.38
N SER A 813 -19.79 -14.96 -15.06
CA SER A 813 -19.50 -13.77 -14.24
C SER A 813 -18.15 -13.12 -14.56
N SER A 814 -17.26 -13.83 -15.26
CA SER A 814 -15.92 -13.35 -15.64
C SER A 814 -15.94 -12.55 -16.95
N VAL A 815 -17.10 -12.49 -17.63
CA VAL A 815 -17.28 -11.74 -18.88
C VAL A 815 -18.18 -10.52 -18.62
N PRO A 816 -17.77 -9.29 -18.97
CA PRO A 816 -18.61 -8.11 -18.78
C PRO A 816 -19.93 -8.22 -19.56
N LEU A 817 -21.07 -7.88 -18.93
CA LEU A 817 -22.42 -7.96 -19.51
C LEU A 817 -22.63 -7.24 -20.86
N THR A 818 -21.72 -6.33 -21.21
CA THR A 818 -21.73 -5.51 -22.44
C THR A 818 -21.02 -6.15 -23.63
N VAL A 819 -20.46 -7.35 -23.50
CA VAL A 819 -19.66 -7.99 -24.56
C VAL A 819 -20.52 -8.91 -25.43
N ASP A 820 -20.67 -8.56 -26.71
CA ASP A 820 -21.10 -9.47 -27.78
C ASP A 820 -20.08 -9.38 -28.93
N LEU A 821 -19.50 -10.51 -29.33
CA LEU A 821 -18.55 -10.55 -30.44
C LEU A 821 -19.31 -10.34 -31.76
N ALA A 822 -19.09 -9.20 -32.42
CA ALA A 822 -19.74 -8.86 -33.68
C ALA A 822 -19.41 -9.89 -34.78
N VAL A 823 -20.45 -10.40 -35.46
CA VAL A 823 -20.31 -11.40 -36.53
C VAL A 823 -19.66 -10.76 -37.77
N PRO A 824 -18.46 -11.19 -38.21
CA PRO A 824 -17.88 -10.70 -39.45
C PRO A 824 -18.57 -11.34 -40.67
N ARG A 825 -18.69 -10.59 -41.78
CA ARG A 825 -19.26 -11.09 -43.05
C ARG A 825 -18.48 -12.33 -43.57
N PRO A 826 -19.15 -13.41 -44.00
CA PRO A 826 -18.46 -14.64 -44.40
C PRO A 826 -17.61 -14.42 -45.66
N ARG A 827 -16.33 -14.81 -45.59
CA ARG A 827 -15.49 -15.07 -46.78
C ARG A 827 -15.57 -16.56 -47.11
N THR A 828 -15.61 -16.85 -48.41
CA THR A 828 -15.83 -18.16 -49.06
C THR A 828 -15.16 -19.35 -48.37
N GLN A 829 -15.92 -20.44 -48.21
CA GLN A 829 -15.49 -21.70 -47.57
C GLN A 829 -14.40 -22.41 -48.38
N SER A 830 -13.36 -22.88 -47.69
CA SER A 830 -12.33 -23.80 -48.21
C SER A 830 -12.68 -25.24 -47.79
N PRO A 831 -12.33 -26.30 -48.54
CA PRO A 831 -12.98 -27.63 -48.45
C PRO A 831 -12.57 -28.50 -47.25
N ALA A 832 -11.77 -28.01 -46.30
CA ALA A 832 -11.14 -28.82 -45.26
C ALA A 832 -11.97 -28.97 -43.96
N PHE A 833 -13.24 -28.55 -43.94
CA PHE A 833 -14.02 -28.44 -42.70
C PHE A 833 -15.18 -29.44 -42.63
N ARG A 834 -15.30 -30.17 -41.52
CA ARG A 834 -16.56 -30.82 -41.12
C ARG A 834 -17.28 -29.91 -40.14
N CYS A 835 -18.24 -29.13 -40.64
CA CYS A 835 -19.13 -28.30 -39.81
C CYS A 835 -20.42 -29.09 -39.53
N PRO A 836 -20.76 -29.39 -38.26
CA PRO A 836 -22.02 -30.06 -37.95
C PRO A 836 -23.17 -29.05 -38.05
N ALA A 837 -24.15 -29.32 -38.92
CA ALA A 837 -25.43 -28.64 -38.85
C ALA A 837 -26.18 -29.15 -37.60
N LEU A 838 -26.31 -28.30 -36.59
CA LEU A 838 -27.22 -28.55 -35.48
C LEU A 838 -28.64 -28.29 -36.00
N GLN A 839 -29.38 -29.35 -36.35
CA GLN A 839 -30.83 -29.25 -36.53
C GLN A 839 -31.44 -28.96 -35.16
N SER A 840 -32.31 -27.95 -35.15
CA SER A 840 -32.97 -27.26 -34.04
C SER A 840 -33.46 -28.15 -32.89
#